data_AF-A0A401ITG4-F1
#
_entry.id   AF-A0A401ITG4-F1
#
_cell.length_a   1.000
_cell.length_b   1.000
_cell.length_c   1.000
_cell.angle_alpha   90.00
_cell.angle_beta   90.00
_cell.angle_gamma   90.00
#
_symmetry.space_group_name_H-M   'P 1'
#
loop_
_entity.id
_entity.type
_entity.pdbx_description
1 polymer ?
#
loop_
_entity_poly.entity_id
_entity_poly.type
_entity_poly.pdbx_seq_one_letter_code
_entity_poly.pdbx_strand_id
1 'polypeptide(L)'
;MELEISELKIKNFRSIKSSSICLGKWTILLGKNNIGKSSLFEAFEVFDRGLKLSDINMQLLIKMMKNRDTPANLSESDSIEMSVTYQWSDLNSDYWSLLSDISDNGCTRIVVRYSIPDANYPKYQSVKSVKELPDLLIREVWIGSPEDFTKGRQTALPSMVRLQKYLPLTHGLDNLRPGDILLCPIAAFRYLNSGRTGSEEATANQFSESVAKILDDSVDVKETFMKTQDDIDAVVADKLEPFQQRLKAFAYPRDPKNPLRAILTIDEWLSSPKVRIAQSFGELAGFELPLSAQGLGYQNIYNILARISAQFAKMNRLGLTNPVFFVIEEPEAFTHPQLQHIFVQQIRDFIKDEANKLGVSCQLLIISHSSEVAVSAFESNFEIVIGRRQGDTSYFINWDSIGGSNSNSRDKLKKILLNYNAELLFADKLIAYEGNAERLILTALMRKQAPSLLAEKIAFIPVGTAFSGLRDALSDLRFEKILLITDLDYQRSPGSNDLLAGSDLTTTNGNLRYLSEAPTSHVKDINFSESVEQKNSSITNRYPLVSTTSGFPEKGFENFMIVTQGYNGEFHFWPRTLESALVFASRENFNLYKTAGLLQANVDNTVTNNPFDVNDIPGKLLRTGKADFALESLDLIASDKFTVPEYISKGLNWLAEMD
;
A
#
# COMPACT_ATOMS: atom_id res chain seq x y z
N MET A 1 -30.53 11.07 -4.24
CA MET A 1 -29.32 11.85 -3.94
C MET A 1 -28.14 10.91 -3.81
N GLU A 2 -27.17 11.02 -4.71
CA GLU A 2 -25.82 10.51 -4.49
C GLU A 2 -24.89 11.71 -4.31
N LEU A 3 -24.09 11.68 -3.25
CA LEU A 3 -23.04 12.67 -2.97
C LEU A 3 -21.79 11.91 -2.54
N GLU A 4 -20.69 12.13 -3.24
CA GLU A 4 -19.39 11.52 -2.95
C GLU A 4 -18.25 12.52 -3.13
N ILE A 5 -17.14 12.24 -2.45
CA ILE A 5 -15.88 12.95 -2.66
C ILE A 5 -15.19 12.26 -3.84
N SER A 6 -15.04 12.95 -4.96
CA SER A 6 -14.40 12.41 -6.17
C SER A 6 -12.89 12.65 -6.20
N GLU A 7 -12.41 13.68 -5.49
CA GLU A 7 -10.99 14.01 -5.47
C GLU A 7 -10.58 14.72 -4.18
N LEU A 8 -9.43 14.33 -3.61
CA LEU A 8 -8.78 14.99 -2.50
C LEU A 8 -7.38 15.44 -2.92
N LYS A 9 -7.08 16.74 -2.84
CA LYS A 9 -5.72 17.26 -3.01
C LYS A 9 -5.21 17.81 -1.69
N ILE A 10 -3.97 17.48 -1.37
CA ILE A 10 -3.30 17.95 -0.17
C ILE A 10 -1.90 18.43 -0.54
N LYS A 11 -1.52 19.57 0.01
CA LYS A 11 -0.24 20.21 -0.24
C LYS A 11 0.41 20.70 1.05
N ASN A 12 1.71 20.43 1.18
CA ASN A 12 2.57 20.82 2.29
C ASN A 12 2.00 20.48 3.69
N PHE A 13 1.30 19.35 3.80
CA PHE A 13 0.69 18.88 5.05
C PHE A 13 1.44 17.65 5.57
N ARG A 14 2.08 17.77 6.73
CA ARG A 14 2.90 16.71 7.36
C ARG A 14 3.89 16.11 6.36
N SER A 15 3.91 14.79 6.15
CA SER A 15 4.82 14.14 5.18
C SER A 15 4.42 14.32 3.71
N ILE A 16 3.26 14.92 3.43
CA ILE A 16 2.72 15.09 2.07
C ILE A 16 3.16 16.44 1.53
N LYS A 17 4.00 16.43 0.50
CA LYS A 17 4.42 17.66 -0.19
C LYS A 17 3.35 18.14 -1.15
N SER A 18 2.86 17.25 -2.01
CA SER A 18 1.77 17.52 -2.93
C SER A 18 1.23 16.18 -3.42
N SER A 19 -0.08 15.97 -3.27
CA SER A 19 -0.75 14.77 -3.77
C SER A 19 -2.17 15.11 -4.21
N SER A 20 -2.62 14.44 -5.27
CA SER A 20 -3.98 14.50 -5.79
C SER A 20 -4.47 13.07 -5.88
N ILE A 21 -5.55 12.76 -5.18
CA ILE A 21 -6.08 11.41 -5.04
C ILE A 21 -7.50 11.43 -5.58
N CYS A 22 -7.74 10.70 -6.66
CA CYS A 22 -9.11 10.41 -7.09
C CYS A 22 -9.69 9.34 -6.18
N LEU A 23 -10.91 9.54 -5.72
CA LEU A 23 -11.66 8.63 -4.87
C LEU A 23 -12.98 8.29 -5.57
N GLY A 24 -13.40 7.05 -5.47
CA GLY A 24 -14.70 6.60 -5.89
C GLY A 24 -15.55 6.18 -4.70
N LYS A 25 -16.74 5.67 -5.00
CA LYS A 25 -17.67 5.13 -4.00
C LYS A 25 -17.04 4.07 -3.10
N TRP A 26 -16.17 3.23 -3.67
CA TRP A 26 -15.43 2.17 -2.98
C TRP A 26 -13.95 2.26 -3.30
N THR A 27 -13.16 2.80 -2.37
CA THR A 27 -11.72 3.00 -2.56
C THR A 27 -10.90 2.23 -1.53
N ILE A 28 -9.79 1.64 -1.94
CA ILE A 28 -8.79 1.06 -1.06
C ILE A 28 -7.46 1.79 -1.24
N LEU A 29 -6.98 2.36 -0.15
CA LEU A 29 -5.66 2.96 -0.05
C LEU A 29 -4.68 1.96 0.56
N LEU A 30 -3.72 1.56 -0.26
CA LEU A 30 -2.69 0.60 0.07
C LEU A 30 -1.37 1.32 0.31
N GLY A 31 -0.68 1.01 1.41
CA GLY A 31 0.72 1.37 1.52
C GLY A 31 1.32 1.03 2.88
N LYS A 32 2.64 1.21 3.02
CA LYS A 32 3.37 0.96 4.28
C LYS A 32 2.86 1.82 5.43
N ASN A 33 3.18 1.42 6.65
CA ASN A 33 2.99 2.29 7.82
C ASN A 33 3.89 3.53 7.70
N ASN A 34 3.47 4.64 8.28
CA ASN A 34 4.20 5.93 8.30
C ASN A 34 4.36 6.64 6.94
N ILE A 35 3.51 6.35 5.95
CA ILE A 35 3.42 7.13 4.69
C ILE A 35 2.35 8.23 4.73
N GLY A 36 1.73 8.47 5.91
CA GLY A 36 0.69 9.49 6.06
C GLY A 36 -0.71 9.07 5.59
N LYS A 37 -1.02 7.77 5.51
CA LYS A 37 -2.37 7.26 5.18
C LYS A 37 -3.45 7.88 6.09
N SER A 38 -3.20 7.87 7.41
CA SER A 38 -4.12 8.47 8.39
C SER A 38 -4.16 10.00 8.31
N SER A 39 -3.04 10.62 7.94
CA SER A 39 -2.97 12.08 7.76
C SER A 39 -3.92 12.59 6.67
N LEU A 40 -4.25 11.79 5.65
CA LEU A 40 -5.12 12.23 4.55
C LEU A 40 -6.51 12.67 5.03
N PHE A 41 -7.13 11.93 5.94
CA PHE A 41 -8.47 12.26 6.43
C PHE A 41 -8.43 12.99 7.78
N GLU A 42 -7.36 12.85 8.58
CA GLU A 42 -7.14 13.75 9.72
C GLU A 42 -7.06 15.22 9.27
N ALA A 43 -6.65 15.46 8.02
CA ALA A 43 -6.68 16.79 7.41
C ALA A 43 -8.09 17.42 7.44
N PHE A 44 -9.18 16.65 7.29
CA PHE A 44 -10.53 17.22 7.38
C PHE A 44 -10.77 17.89 8.73
N GLU A 45 -10.40 17.22 9.83
CA GLU A 45 -10.53 17.78 11.18
C GLU A 45 -9.56 18.93 11.44
N VAL A 46 -8.31 18.81 10.99
CA VAL A 46 -7.26 19.80 11.25
C VAL A 46 -7.57 21.13 10.56
N PHE A 47 -8.05 21.11 9.32
CA PHE A 47 -8.39 22.33 8.59
C PHE A 47 -9.65 23.03 9.13
N ASP A 48 -10.52 22.32 9.86
CA ASP A 48 -11.63 22.92 10.61
C ASP A 48 -11.18 23.55 11.94
N ARG A 49 -10.37 22.84 12.73
CA ARG A 49 -9.94 23.28 14.08
C ARG A 49 -8.76 24.27 14.08
N GLY A 50 -7.98 24.34 13.01
CA GLY A 50 -6.77 25.14 12.88
C GLY A 50 -5.48 24.31 12.87
N LEU A 51 -4.46 24.82 12.17
CA LEU A 51 -3.18 24.14 11.97
C LEU A 51 -2.29 24.23 13.22
N LYS A 52 -1.58 23.15 13.52
CA LYS A 52 -0.44 23.16 14.44
C LYS A 52 0.87 23.15 13.66
N LEU A 53 1.96 23.50 14.33
CA LEU A 53 3.30 23.42 13.73
C LEU A 53 3.63 22.02 13.19
N SER A 54 3.19 20.97 13.90
CA SER A 54 3.40 19.58 13.50
C SER A 54 2.64 19.17 12.22
N ASP A 55 1.65 19.97 11.80
CA ASP A 55 0.87 19.70 10.60
C ASP A 55 1.52 20.29 9.34
N ILE A 56 2.55 21.12 9.48
CA ILE A 56 3.24 21.77 8.36
C ILE A 56 4.36 20.87 7.86
N ASN A 57 4.46 20.70 6.54
CA ASN A 57 5.54 19.93 5.93
C ASN A 57 6.93 20.53 6.22
N MET A 58 7.89 19.67 6.55
CA MET A 58 9.25 20.06 6.92
C MET A 58 9.97 20.87 5.83
N GLN A 59 9.82 20.51 4.56
CA GLN A 59 10.45 21.25 3.46
C GLN A 59 9.86 22.65 3.32
N LEU A 60 8.54 22.80 3.53
CA LEU A 60 7.90 24.11 3.54
C LEU A 60 8.42 24.96 4.71
N LEU A 61 8.53 24.40 5.92
CA LEU A 61 9.07 25.11 7.08
C LEU A 61 10.50 25.59 6.83
N ILE A 62 11.36 24.73 6.28
CA ILE A 62 12.74 25.10 5.93
C ILE A 62 12.73 26.21 4.88
N LYS A 63 11.89 26.11 3.84
CA LYS A 63 11.78 27.11 2.78
C LYS A 63 11.27 28.45 3.31
N MET A 64 10.30 28.44 4.21
CA MET A 64 9.82 29.63 4.90
C MET A 64 10.97 30.27 5.69
N MET A 65 11.58 29.55 6.64
CA MET A 65 12.66 30.10 7.46
C MET A 65 13.84 30.66 6.65
N LYS A 66 14.20 30.02 5.52
CA LYS A 66 15.25 30.52 4.61
C LYS A 66 14.90 31.83 3.90
N ASN A 67 13.61 32.09 3.65
CA ASN A 67 13.12 33.28 2.94
C ASN A 67 12.47 34.30 3.89
N ARG A 68 12.72 34.23 5.20
CA ARG A 68 12.15 35.19 6.17
C ARG A 68 12.56 36.64 5.89
N ASP A 69 13.81 36.85 5.47
CA ASP A 69 14.39 38.17 5.23
C ASP A 69 13.95 38.72 3.85
N THR A 70 13.50 37.83 2.96
CA THR A 70 13.01 38.13 1.61
C THR A 70 11.64 37.46 1.34
N PRO A 71 10.55 37.90 2.02
CA PRO A 71 9.25 37.24 1.94
C PRO A 71 8.67 37.15 0.53
N ALA A 72 9.00 38.11 -0.35
CA ALA A 72 8.59 38.14 -1.75
C ALA A 72 9.10 36.94 -2.59
N ASN A 73 10.06 36.16 -2.08
CA ASN A 73 10.52 34.93 -2.72
C ASN A 73 9.58 33.73 -2.45
N LEU A 74 8.61 33.88 -1.54
CA LEU A 74 7.55 32.90 -1.38
C LEU A 74 6.56 33.02 -2.52
N SER A 75 6.26 31.89 -3.14
CA SER A 75 5.24 31.77 -4.17
C SER A 75 3.88 31.41 -3.55
N GLU A 76 2.79 31.56 -4.29
CA GLU A 76 1.49 30.98 -3.89
C GLU A 76 1.57 29.48 -3.61
N SER A 77 2.56 28.81 -4.21
CA SER A 77 2.81 27.39 -4.03
C SER A 77 3.37 27.03 -2.65
N ASP A 78 3.88 28.02 -1.90
CA ASP A 78 4.43 27.90 -0.55
C ASP A 78 3.36 28.08 0.53
N SER A 79 2.22 27.43 0.29
CA SER A 79 1.04 27.41 1.16
C SER A 79 0.70 25.98 1.55
N ILE A 80 -0.05 25.85 2.64
CA ILE A 80 -0.62 24.58 3.07
C ILE A 80 -2.05 24.57 2.52
N GLU A 81 -2.39 23.58 1.72
CA GLU A 81 -3.66 23.56 1.00
C GLU A 81 -4.31 22.20 1.08
N MET A 82 -5.62 22.19 1.31
CA MET A 82 -6.48 21.04 1.11
C MET A 82 -7.60 21.43 0.16
N SER A 83 -7.80 20.60 -0.86
CA SER A 83 -8.88 20.74 -1.83
C SER A 83 -9.72 19.47 -1.81
N VAL A 84 -11.03 19.61 -1.69
CA VAL A 84 -11.98 18.50 -1.75
C VAL A 84 -12.93 18.77 -2.91
N THR A 85 -13.00 17.86 -3.86
CA THR A 85 -13.96 17.90 -4.96
C THR A 85 -15.08 16.93 -4.66
N TYR A 86 -16.31 17.43 -4.64
CA TYR A 86 -17.52 16.63 -4.55
C TYR A 86 -18.14 16.45 -5.92
N GLN A 87 -18.76 15.30 -6.12
CA GLN A 87 -19.62 15.01 -7.25
C GLN A 87 -20.98 14.54 -6.71
N TRP A 88 -22.06 14.96 -7.38
CA TRP A 88 -23.41 14.57 -6.97
C TRP A 88 -24.38 14.36 -8.13
N SER A 89 -25.46 13.66 -7.78
CA SER A 89 -26.70 13.56 -8.54
C SER A 89 -27.92 13.73 -7.62
N ASP A 90 -28.92 14.47 -8.10
CA ASP A 90 -30.16 14.79 -7.39
C ASP A 90 -29.92 15.34 -5.98
N LEU A 91 -29.20 16.48 -5.89
CA LEU A 91 -28.77 17.08 -4.61
C LEU A 91 -29.95 17.70 -3.84
N ASN A 92 -30.10 17.30 -2.58
CA ASN A 92 -31.13 17.86 -1.68
C ASN A 92 -30.85 19.34 -1.36
N SER A 93 -31.91 20.14 -1.14
CA SER A 93 -31.88 21.55 -0.76
C SER A 93 -30.99 21.87 0.43
N ASP A 94 -30.87 20.94 1.39
CA ASP A 94 -30.00 21.13 2.55
C ASP A 94 -28.51 21.23 2.19
N TYR A 95 -28.13 20.73 1.00
CA TYR A 95 -26.77 20.71 0.47
C TYR A 95 -26.54 21.73 -0.65
N TRP A 96 -27.50 22.61 -0.94
CA TRP A 96 -27.36 23.62 -2.00
C TRP A 96 -26.17 24.57 -1.79
N SER A 97 -25.60 24.66 -0.58
CA SER A 97 -24.33 25.36 -0.35
C SER A 97 -23.15 24.76 -1.11
N LEU A 98 -23.26 23.52 -1.61
CA LEU A 98 -22.28 22.86 -2.44
C LEU A 98 -22.50 23.12 -3.94
N LEU A 99 -23.59 23.79 -4.35
CA LEU A 99 -23.84 24.10 -5.75
C LEU A 99 -23.00 25.30 -6.18
N SER A 100 -22.10 25.11 -7.15
CA SER A 100 -21.51 26.23 -7.90
C SER A 100 -22.51 26.82 -8.90
N ASP A 101 -23.31 25.95 -9.52
CA ASP A 101 -24.40 26.28 -10.45
C ASP A 101 -25.64 25.47 -10.07
N ILE A 102 -26.84 26.04 -10.26
CA ILE A 102 -28.10 25.33 -9.99
C ILE A 102 -28.28 24.23 -11.04
N SER A 103 -27.94 23.00 -10.67
CA SER A 103 -28.03 21.81 -11.53
C SER A 103 -28.32 20.57 -10.68
N ASP A 104 -29.11 19.65 -11.24
CA ASP A 104 -29.44 18.37 -10.60
C ASP A 104 -28.20 17.47 -10.48
N ASN A 105 -27.26 17.58 -11.41
CA ASN A 105 -25.97 16.88 -11.40
C ASN A 105 -24.83 17.90 -11.51
N GLY A 106 -23.75 17.70 -10.77
CA GLY A 106 -22.64 18.64 -10.83
C GLY A 106 -21.42 18.21 -10.05
N CYS A 107 -20.43 19.09 -10.06
CA CYS A 107 -19.23 18.96 -9.26
C CYS A 107 -18.85 20.32 -8.67
N THR A 108 -18.34 20.30 -7.44
CA THR A 108 -17.86 21.50 -6.76
C THR A 108 -16.64 21.17 -5.95
N ARG A 109 -15.67 22.06 -6.03
CA ARG A 109 -14.42 22.01 -5.34
C ARG A 109 -14.41 23.04 -4.22
N ILE A 110 -13.89 22.62 -3.09
CA ILE A 110 -13.71 23.45 -1.90
C ILE A 110 -12.23 23.45 -1.58
N VAL A 111 -11.63 24.62 -1.55
CA VAL A 111 -10.20 24.80 -1.28
C VAL A 111 -10.04 25.56 0.02
N VAL A 112 -9.32 24.98 0.96
CA VAL A 112 -8.89 25.63 2.20
C VAL A 112 -7.37 25.79 2.13
N ARG A 113 -6.90 27.03 2.18
CA ARG A 113 -5.48 27.37 2.09
C ARG A 113 -5.05 28.15 3.32
N TYR A 114 -3.84 27.87 3.78
CA TYR A 114 -3.12 28.66 4.76
C TYR A 114 -1.86 29.22 4.12
N SER A 115 -1.77 30.54 4.09
CA SER A 115 -0.67 31.30 3.48
C SER A 115 -0.26 32.45 4.39
N ILE A 116 0.96 32.97 4.22
CA ILE A 116 1.39 34.20 4.88
C ILE A 116 1.04 35.35 3.94
N PRO A 117 0.05 36.20 4.26
CA PRO A 117 -0.30 37.33 3.40
C PRO A 117 0.77 38.42 3.49
N ASP A 118 0.80 39.29 2.47
CA ASP A 118 1.73 40.42 2.40
C ASP A 118 1.68 41.33 3.64
N ALA A 119 0.48 41.49 4.23
CA ALA A 119 0.29 42.27 5.46
C ALA A 119 1.08 41.73 6.67
N ASN A 120 1.41 40.44 6.68
CA ASN A 120 2.18 39.79 7.74
C ASN A 120 3.68 39.76 7.46
N TYR A 121 4.16 40.22 6.30
CA TYR A 121 5.60 40.22 5.95
C TYR A 121 6.50 40.95 6.96
N PRO A 122 6.13 42.13 7.50
CA PRO A 122 6.98 42.79 8.51
C PRO A 122 7.14 41.96 9.79
N LYS A 123 6.07 41.26 10.23
CA LYS A 123 6.14 40.35 11.38
C LYS A 123 6.92 39.10 11.05
N TYR A 124 6.74 38.55 9.85
CA TYR A 124 7.44 37.39 9.36
C TYR A 124 8.98 37.59 9.30
N GLN A 125 9.43 38.77 8.87
CA GLN A 125 10.85 39.16 8.90
C GLN A 125 11.46 39.14 10.31
N SER A 126 10.63 39.38 11.34
CA SER A 126 11.07 39.36 12.74
C SER A 126 11.07 37.99 13.40
N VAL A 127 10.59 36.94 12.71
CA VAL A 127 10.47 35.58 13.25
C VAL A 127 11.85 35.00 13.57
N LYS A 128 12.03 34.60 14.83
CA LYS A 128 13.26 33.95 15.30
C LYS A 128 13.10 32.44 15.39
N SER A 129 11.89 31.97 15.70
CA SER A 129 11.59 30.55 15.85
C SER A 129 10.46 30.10 14.93
N VAL A 130 10.58 28.87 14.41
CA VAL A 130 9.52 28.21 13.62
C VAL A 130 8.18 28.14 14.37
N LYS A 131 8.22 28.17 15.71
CA LYS A 131 7.02 28.15 16.57
C LYS A 131 6.09 29.35 16.36
N GLU A 132 6.61 30.46 15.83
CA GLU A 132 5.86 31.69 15.59
C GLU A 132 5.16 31.68 14.20
N LEU A 133 5.54 30.76 13.30
CA LEU A 133 5.00 30.72 11.94
C LEU A 133 3.49 30.41 11.87
N PRO A 134 2.94 29.46 12.67
CA PRO A 134 1.51 29.17 12.61
C PRO A 134 0.62 30.39 12.87
N ASP A 135 1.05 31.32 13.72
CA ASP A 135 0.30 32.54 14.08
C ASP A 135 0.26 33.58 12.93
N LEU A 136 1.14 33.45 11.95
CA LEU A 136 1.23 34.33 10.78
C LEU A 136 0.41 33.81 9.59
N LEU A 137 -0.02 32.56 9.63
CA LEU A 137 -0.82 31.95 8.57
C LEU A 137 -2.26 32.41 8.67
N ILE A 138 -2.82 32.88 7.55
CA ILE A 138 -4.24 33.21 7.44
C ILE A 138 -4.94 32.10 6.66
N ARG A 139 -6.11 31.70 7.18
CA ARG A 139 -7.01 30.75 6.52
C ARG A 139 -7.86 31.45 5.46
N GLU A 140 -7.78 30.96 4.24
CA GLU A 140 -8.61 31.36 3.11
C GLU A 140 -9.42 30.16 2.62
N VAL A 141 -10.68 30.39 2.28
CA VAL A 141 -11.60 29.32 1.85
C VAL A 141 -12.30 29.76 0.56
N TRP A 142 -12.28 28.90 -0.45
CA TRP A 142 -12.97 29.13 -1.72
C TRP A 142 -13.84 27.95 -2.11
N ILE A 143 -14.89 28.26 -2.87
CA ILE A 143 -15.83 27.29 -3.42
C ILE A 143 -16.12 27.62 -4.89
N GLY A 144 -16.28 26.59 -5.72
CA GLY A 144 -16.65 26.74 -7.13
C GLY A 144 -16.50 25.43 -7.90
N SER A 145 -16.93 25.38 -9.15
CA SER A 145 -16.68 24.20 -9.99
C SER A 145 -15.17 24.05 -10.27
N PRO A 146 -14.67 22.85 -10.62
CA PRO A 146 -13.29 22.68 -11.09
C PRO A 146 -12.91 23.63 -12.22
N GLU A 147 -13.86 24.00 -13.11
CA GLU A 147 -13.64 25.00 -14.16
C GLU A 147 -13.54 26.43 -13.63
N ASP A 148 -14.23 26.76 -12.54
CA ASP A 148 -14.13 28.09 -11.96
C ASP A 148 -12.74 28.33 -11.37
N PHE A 149 -12.14 27.31 -10.75
CA PHE A 149 -10.75 27.40 -10.29
C PHE A 149 -9.75 27.54 -11.44
N THR A 150 -10.00 26.94 -12.61
CA THR A 150 -9.10 27.11 -13.77
C THR A 150 -9.28 28.47 -14.43
N LYS A 151 -10.48 29.06 -14.39
CA LYS A 151 -10.81 30.37 -14.98
C LYS A 151 -10.69 31.54 -13.99
N GLY A 152 -10.39 31.29 -12.71
CA GLY A 152 -10.31 32.33 -11.67
C GLY A 152 -11.66 32.91 -11.25
N ARG A 153 -12.76 32.16 -11.36
CA ARG A 153 -14.15 32.58 -11.07
C ARG A 153 -14.71 32.01 -9.76
N GLN A 154 -13.88 31.39 -8.94
CA GLN A 154 -14.28 30.81 -7.66
C GLN A 154 -14.78 31.88 -6.68
N THR A 155 -15.72 31.49 -5.81
CA THR A 155 -16.29 32.36 -4.78
C THR A 155 -15.49 32.23 -3.49
N ALA A 156 -15.04 33.36 -2.93
CA ALA A 156 -14.40 33.38 -1.62
C ALA A 156 -15.44 33.33 -0.49
N LEU A 157 -15.22 32.47 0.49
CA LEU A 157 -16.02 32.37 1.70
C LEU A 157 -15.37 33.15 2.86
N PRO A 158 -16.13 33.60 3.86
CA PRO A 158 -15.58 34.26 5.04
C PRO A 158 -14.54 33.37 5.74
N SER A 159 -13.42 33.95 6.17
CA SER A 159 -12.32 33.20 6.80
C SER A 159 -12.72 32.45 8.08
N MET A 160 -13.76 32.90 8.79
CA MET A 160 -14.34 32.26 9.99
C MET A 160 -15.49 31.30 9.69
N VAL A 161 -15.75 30.96 8.42
CA VAL A 161 -16.80 29.99 8.07
C VAL A 161 -16.54 28.65 8.77
N ARG A 162 -17.60 28.04 9.31
CA ARG A 162 -17.53 26.67 9.83
C ARG A 162 -17.53 25.70 8.67
N LEU A 163 -16.59 24.75 8.66
CA LEU A 163 -16.43 23.85 7.51
C LEU A 163 -17.35 22.63 7.56
N GLN A 164 -18.20 22.50 8.57
CA GLN A 164 -19.14 21.38 8.77
C GLN A 164 -20.08 21.09 7.59
N LYS A 165 -20.48 22.14 6.86
CA LYS A 165 -21.33 22.02 5.65
C LYS A 165 -20.55 21.72 4.36
N TYR A 166 -19.22 21.71 4.45
CA TYR A 166 -18.30 21.74 3.32
C TYR A 166 -17.30 20.59 3.36
N LEU A 167 -16.97 20.07 4.55
CA LEU A 167 -16.01 18.99 4.75
C LEU A 167 -16.66 17.85 5.54
N PRO A 168 -16.27 16.58 5.29
CA PRO A 168 -16.72 15.46 6.11
C PRO A 168 -16.04 15.55 7.48
N LEU A 169 -16.83 15.70 8.55
CA LEU A 169 -16.27 15.86 9.90
C LEU A 169 -16.79 14.80 10.87
N THR A 170 -15.99 14.50 11.89
CA THR A 170 -16.35 13.59 12.96
C THR A 170 -17.26 14.29 13.96
N HIS A 171 -18.53 13.87 14.00
CA HIS A 171 -19.50 14.37 14.96
C HIS A 171 -20.32 13.24 15.56
N GLY A 172 -20.64 13.40 16.85
CA GLY A 172 -21.68 12.58 17.47
C GLY A 172 -23.01 12.86 16.76
N LEU A 173 -23.74 11.79 16.42
CA LEU A 173 -25.02 11.88 15.69
C LEU A 173 -26.06 12.79 16.35
N ASP A 174 -25.93 13.08 17.64
CA ASP A 174 -26.86 13.94 18.38
C ASP A 174 -26.70 15.43 18.05
N ASN A 175 -25.56 15.83 17.45
CA ASN A 175 -25.28 17.20 17.02
C ASN A 175 -25.39 17.39 15.50
N LEU A 176 -25.80 16.34 14.77
CA LEU A 176 -25.85 16.35 13.31
C LEU A 176 -26.98 17.27 12.82
N ARG A 177 -26.68 18.13 11.85
CA ARG A 177 -27.66 19.01 11.22
C ARG A 177 -27.94 18.56 9.79
N PRO A 178 -29.14 18.87 9.24
CA PRO A 178 -29.36 18.75 7.80
C PRO A 178 -28.31 19.54 7.02
N GLY A 179 -27.73 18.92 5.98
CA GLY A 179 -26.66 19.51 5.18
C GLY A 179 -25.24 19.17 5.64
N ASP A 180 -25.06 18.55 6.82
CA ASP A 180 -23.75 18.08 7.26
C ASP A 180 -23.36 16.78 6.52
N ILE A 181 -22.06 16.59 6.32
CA ILE A 181 -21.46 15.37 5.75
C ILE A 181 -20.74 14.63 6.88
N LEU A 182 -21.10 13.37 7.11
CA LEU A 182 -20.57 12.62 8.24
C LEU A 182 -19.29 11.86 7.86
N LEU A 183 -18.22 12.06 8.64
CA LEU A 183 -17.04 11.19 8.62
C LEU A 183 -17.13 10.14 9.74
N CYS A 184 -17.09 8.86 9.38
CA CYS A 184 -17.13 7.74 10.34
C CYS A 184 -15.82 6.93 10.26
N PRO A 185 -14.78 7.32 11.03
CA PRO A 185 -13.55 6.57 11.10
C PRO A 185 -13.70 5.36 12.04
N ILE A 186 -13.27 4.20 11.57
CA ILE A 186 -13.28 2.93 12.28
C ILE A 186 -11.85 2.38 12.28
N ALA A 187 -11.13 2.62 13.38
CA ALA A 187 -9.80 2.06 13.59
C ALA A 187 -9.90 0.68 14.28
N ALA A 188 -9.48 -0.36 13.58
CA ALA A 188 -9.47 -1.75 14.06
C ALA A 188 -8.69 -1.94 15.38
N PHE A 189 -7.49 -1.36 15.47
CA PHE A 189 -6.53 -1.64 16.55
C PHE A 189 -6.73 -0.78 17.83
N ARG A 190 -7.16 0.49 17.70
CA ARG A 190 -7.15 1.43 18.85
C ARG A 190 -8.12 1.06 19.98
N TYR A 191 -9.14 0.24 19.71
CA TYR A 191 -10.24 0.01 20.65
C TYR A 191 -10.30 -1.38 21.28
N LEU A 192 -9.48 -2.33 20.84
CA LEU A 192 -9.32 -3.61 21.56
C LEU A 192 -8.55 -3.40 22.88
N ASN A 193 -7.62 -2.43 22.92
CA ASN A 193 -6.84 -2.10 24.11
C ASN A 193 -7.47 -1.00 25.00
N SER A 194 -8.36 -0.16 24.48
CA SER A 194 -9.09 0.82 25.30
C SER A 194 -10.36 0.23 25.91
N GLY A 195 -10.18 -0.78 26.77
CA GLY A 195 -11.04 -0.94 27.94
C GLY A 195 -10.85 0.19 28.97
N ARG A 196 -10.09 1.24 28.63
CA ARG A 196 -9.75 2.36 29.51
C ARG A 196 -9.80 3.68 28.74
N THR A 197 -10.86 4.44 28.96
CA THR A 197 -10.82 5.91 28.95
C THR A 197 -11.66 6.42 30.12
N GLY A 198 -11.04 7.28 30.92
CA GLY A 198 -11.47 7.62 32.29
C GLY A 198 -12.76 8.42 32.44
N SER A 199 -13.15 8.47 33.72
CA SER A 199 -14.22 9.23 34.41
C SER A 199 -15.55 8.52 34.69
N GLU A 200 -15.86 7.38 34.06
CA GLU A 200 -17.10 6.61 34.37
C GLU A 200 -16.88 5.39 35.30
N GLU A 201 -15.63 4.93 35.48
CA GLU A 201 -15.27 3.75 36.30
C GLU A 201 -15.44 3.94 37.81
N ALA A 202 -15.47 5.17 38.34
CA ALA A 202 -15.56 5.40 39.79
C ALA A 202 -16.96 5.12 40.34
N THR A 203 -18.00 5.42 39.56
CA THR A 203 -19.40 5.26 39.96
C THR A 203 -19.90 3.83 39.73
N ALA A 204 -19.44 3.18 38.65
CA ALA A 204 -19.82 1.81 38.32
C ALA A 204 -19.24 0.77 39.29
N ASN A 205 -18.00 0.96 39.77
CA ASN A 205 -17.37 0.05 40.73
C ASN A 205 -17.97 0.14 42.15
N GLN A 206 -18.48 1.31 42.58
CA GLN A 206 -19.23 1.43 43.84
C GLN A 206 -20.64 0.85 43.76
N PHE A 207 -21.27 0.90 42.58
CA PHE A 207 -22.60 0.34 42.34
C PHE A 207 -22.54 -1.19 42.23
N SER A 208 -21.52 -1.75 41.55
CA SER A 208 -21.35 -3.19 41.37
C SER A 208 -20.99 -3.94 42.65
N GLU A 209 -20.14 -3.38 43.53
CA GLU A 209 -19.87 -3.97 44.86
C GLU A 209 -21.10 -3.98 45.78
N SER A 210 -21.97 -2.98 45.65
CA SER A 210 -23.20 -2.86 46.45
C SER A 210 -24.28 -3.83 45.98
N VAL A 211 -24.39 -4.06 44.66
CA VAL A 211 -25.36 -4.99 44.06
C VAL A 211 -24.87 -6.45 44.15
N ALA A 212 -23.58 -6.71 43.99
CA ALA A 212 -22.99 -8.04 44.18
C ALA A 212 -23.18 -8.57 45.62
N LYS A 213 -23.11 -7.68 46.63
CA LYS A 213 -23.43 -8.01 48.03
C LYS A 213 -24.91 -8.32 48.28
N ILE A 214 -25.83 -7.83 47.45
CA ILE A 214 -27.27 -8.10 47.56
C ILE A 214 -27.64 -9.41 46.84
N LEU A 215 -26.92 -9.76 45.77
CA LEU A 215 -27.16 -10.94 44.94
C LEU A 215 -26.60 -12.26 45.50
N ASP A 216 -25.71 -12.20 46.49
CA ASP A 216 -25.06 -13.41 47.05
C ASP A 216 -25.97 -14.20 48.02
N ASP A 217 -27.00 -13.55 48.60
CA ASP A 217 -27.77 -14.12 49.73
C ASP A 217 -29.15 -14.72 49.37
N SER A 218 -29.58 -14.75 48.10
CA SER A 218 -30.90 -15.34 47.77
C SER A 218 -30.93 -16.10 46.44
N VAL A 219 -31.09 -17.42 46.53
CA VAL A 219 -31.20 -18.37 45.40
C VAL A 219 -32.38 -18.03 44.48
N ASP A 220 -33.51 -17.57 45.05
CA ASP A 220 -34.73 -17.23 44.30
C ASP A 220 -34.55 -16.03 43.36
N VAL A 221 -33.68 -15.08 43.72
CA VAL A 221 -33.41 -13.90 42.88
C VAL A 221 -32.56 -14.29 41.67
N LYS A 222 -31.56 -15.19 41.84
CA LYS A 222 -30.79 -15.74 40.71
C LYS A 222 -31.68 -16.53 39.75
N GLU A 223 -32.60 -17.34 40.24
CA GLU A 223 -33.49 -18.15 39.40
C GLU A 223 -34.49 -17.27 38.62
N THR A 224 -35.01 -16.22 39.27
CA THR A 224 -35.87 -15.22 38.62
C THR A 224 -35.10 -14.40 37.59
N PHE A 225 -33.84 -14.03 37.88
CA PHE A 225 -32.95 -13.37 36.93
C PHE A 225 -32.64 -14.24 35.73
N MET A 226 -32.36 -15.55 35.91
CA MET A 226 -32.09 -16.48 34.81
C MET A 226 -33.33 -16.70 33.92
N LYS A 227 -34.53 -16.79 34.49
CA LYS A 227 -35.76 -16.83 33.68
C LYS A 227 -35.99 -15.53 32.90
N THR A 228 -35.73 -14.39 33.54
CA THR A 228 -35.81 -13.08 32.88
C THR A 228 -34.73 -12.93 31.81
N GLN A 229 -33.56 -13.54 32.01
CA GLN A 229 -32.47 -13.64 31.04
C GLN A 229 -32.90 -14.46 29.83
N ASP A 230 -33.47 -15.65 30.02
CA ASP A 230 -33.97 -16.48 28.92
C ASP A 230 -35.07 -15.77 28.11
N ASP A 231 -35.97 -15.05 28.78
CA ASP A 231 -37.01 -14.25 28.14
C ASP A 231 -36.44 -13.04 27.37
N ILE A 232 -35.43 -12.35 27.94
CA ILE A 232 -34.73 -11.25 27.27
C ILE A 232 -33.92 -11.76 26.08
N ASP A 233 -33.20 -12.87 26.25
CA ASP A 233 -32.41 -13.50 25.19
C ASP A 233 -33.30 -13.98 24.06
N ALA A 234 -34.49 -14.51 24.34
CA ALA A 234 -35.47 -14.85 23.31
C ALA A 234 -35.95 -13.61 22.52
N VAL A 235 -36.32 -12.52 23.22
CA VAL A 235 -36.78 -11.28 22.57
C VAL A 235 -35.66 -10.56 21.81
N VAL A 236 -34.44 -10.63 22.33
CA VAL A 236 -33.24 -10.07 21.71
C VAL A 236 -32.78 -10.90 20.54
N ALA A 237 -32.81 -12.23 20.64
CA ALA A 237 -32.38 -13.15 19.58
C ALA A 237 -33.17 -12.89 18.29
N ASP A 238 -34.49 -12.73 18.39
CA ASP A 238 -35.35 -12.36 17.26
C ASP A 238 -34.93 -11.02 16.62
N LYS A 239 -34.56 -10.03 17.44
CA LYS A 239 -34.10 -8.72 16.94
C LYS A 239 -32.68 -8.76 16.37
N LEU A 240 -31.83 -9.65 16.86
CA LEU A 240 -30.47 -9.85 16.35
C LEU A 240 -30.44 -10.75 15.12
N GLU A 241 -31.45 -11.57 14.87
CA GLU A 241 -31.46 -12.56 13.79
C GLU A 241 -31.13 -12.00 12.39
N PRO A 242 -31.62 -10.81 11.97
CA PRO A 242 -31.21 -10.20 10.71
C PRO A 242 -29.70 -9.89 10.65
N PHE A 243 -29.11 -9.48 11.79
CA PHE A 243 -27.67 -9.27 11.91
C PHE A 243 -26.94 -10.62 11.92
N GLN A 244 -27.44 -11.64 12.61
CA GLN A 244 -26.87 -13.00 12.61
C GLN A 244 -26.74 -13.59 11.21
N GLN A 245 -27.79 -13.46 10.39
CA GLN A 245 -27.76 -13.97 9.02
C GLN A 245 -26.66 -13.32 8.19
N ARG A 246 -26.39 -12.03 8.42
CA ARG A 246 -25.31 -11.28 7.76
C ARG A 246 -23.93 -11.69 8.28
N LEU A 247 -23.78 -11.93 9.58
CA LEU A 247 -22.53 -12.39 10.17
C LEU A 247 -22.06 -13.73 9.59
N LYS A 248 -22.99 -14.61 9.19
CA LYS A 248 -22.66 -15.89 8.54
C LYS A 248 -21.88 -15.72 7.23
N ALA A 249 -22.05 -14.61 6.52
CA ALA A 249 -21.30 -14.34 5.29
C ALA A 249 -19.79 -14.15 5.54
N PHE A 250 -19.44 -13.65 6.73
CA PHE A 250 -18.07 -13.42 7.20
C PHE A 250 -17.49 -14.63 7.97
N ALA A 251 -18.27 -15.69 8.18
CA ALA A 251 -17.83 -16.88 8.90
C ALA A 251 -16.82 -17.70 8.09
N TYR A 252 -15.74 -18.13 8.75
CA TYR A 252 -14.75 -19.02 8.16
C TYR A 252 -14.22 -20.00 9.25
N PRO A 253 -13.89 -21.27 8.91
CA PRO A 253 -14.48 -22.00 7.80
C PRO A 253 -16.01 -21.96 7.90
N ARG A 254 -16.72 -22.05 6.77
CA ARG A 254 -18.19 -22.13 6.76
C ARG A 254 -18.61 -23.52 7.24
N ASP A 255 -18.59 -23.74 8.55
CA ASP A 255 -19.09 -24.96 9.17
C ASP A 255 -20.56 -24.79 9.54
N PRO A 256 -21.50 -25.49 8.87
CA PRO A 256 -22.93 -25.43 9.19
C PRO A 256 -23.24 -25.90 10.61
N LYS A 257 -22.37 -26.74 11.21
CA LYS A 257 -22.57 -27.28 12.56
C LYS A 257 -22.15 -26.31 13.66
N ASN A 258 -21.30 -25.32 13.34
CA ASN A 258 -20.71 -24.39 14.30
C ASN A 258 -20.81 -22.93 13.84
N PRO A 259 -22.03 -22.40 13.64
CA PRO A 259 -22.23 -21.04 13.17
C PRO A 259 -21.81 -20.01 14.23
N LEU A 260 -21.40 -18.84 13.75
CA LEU A 260 -21.13 -17.68 14.60
C LEU A 260 -22.45 -17.03 15.01
N ARG A 261 -22.58 -16.69 16.30
CA ARG A 261 -23.76 -16.07 16.92
C ARG A 261 -23.39 -14.83 17.73
N ALA A 262 -24.02 -13.70 17.48
CA ALA A 262 -24.05 -12.54 18.41
C ALA A 262 -24.97 -12.79 19.61
N ILE A 263 -24.53 -12.45 20.81
CA ILE A 263 -25.17 -12.80 22.09
C ILE A 263 -25.08 -11.57 22.99
N LEU A 264 -26.20 -11.21 23.63
CA LEU A 264 -26.20 -10.19 24.67
C LEU A 264 -26.01 -10.88 26.02
N THR A 265 -25.11 -10.36 26.85
CA THR A 265 -24.98 -10.80 28.25
C THR A 265 -25.40 -9.63 29.15
N ILE A 266 -26.44 -9.84 29.95
CA ILE A 266 -27.05 -8.75 30.75
C ILE A 266 -26.11 -8.28 31.87
N ASP A 267 -25.26 -9.16 32.40
CA ASP A 267 -24.27 -8.84 33.43
C ASP A 267 -23.32 -7.70 33.01
N GLU A 268 -22.89 -7.68 31.74
CA GLU A 268 -22.09 -6.60 31.17
C GLU A 268 -22.96 -5.43 30.68
N TRP A 269 -24.23 -5.64 30.33
CA TRP A 269 -25.15 -4.58 29.88
C TRP A 269 -25.41 -3.54 30.98
N LEU A 270 -25.43 -3.99 32.24
CA LEU A 270 -25.58 -3.13 33.42
C LEU A 270 -24.35 -2.26 33.71
N SER A 271 -23.17 -2.64 33.19
CA SER A 271 -21.90 -1.92 33.39
C SER A 271 -21.42 -1.17 32.14
N SER A 272 -21.68 -1.71 30.94
CA SER A 272 -21.52 -1.07 29.63
C SER A 272 -22.24 -1.89 28.54
N PRO A 273 -23.29 -1.38 27.87
CA PRO A 273 -24.05 -2.16 26.89
C PRO A 273 -23.17 -2.57 25.69
N LYS A 274 -22.75 -3.83 25.66
CA LYS A 274 -21.96 -4.42 24.57
C LYS A 274 -22.60 -5.73 24.08
N VAL A 275 -22.63 -5.90 22.77
CA VAL A 275 -22.97 -7.18 22.11
C VAL A 275 -21.70 -8.02 22.10
N ARG A 276 -21.75 -9.21 22.70
CA ARG A 276 -20.70 -10.23 22.54
C ARG A 276 -21.04 -11.11 21.35
N ILE A 277 -20.06 -11.82 20.82
CA ILE A 277 -20.29 -12.84 19.80
C ILE A 277 -19.60 -14.10 20.31
N ALA A 278 -20.23 -15.25 20.11
CA ALA A 278 -19.73 -16.55 20.48
C ALA A 278 -19.91 -17.52 19.33
N GLN A 279 -19.11 -18.59 19.33
CA GLN A 279 -19.39 -19.74 18.50
C GLN A 279 -20.32 -20.67 19.27
N SER A 280 -21.43 -21.06 18.63
CA SER A 280 -22.35 -22.06 19.18
C SER A 280 -22.06 -23.42 18.54
N PHE A 281 -22.05 -24.47 19.35
CA PHE A 281 -21.84 -25.84 18.88
C PHE A 281 -23.18 -26.55 18.78
N GLY A 282 -23.57 -26.98 17.57
CA GLY A 282 -24.88 -27.62 17.36
C GLY A 282 -25.11 -28.90 18.17
N GLU A 283 -24.03 -29.60 18.55
CA GLU A 283 -24.08 -30.82 19.37
C GLU A 283 -24.09 -30.53 20.89
N LEU A 284 -23.81 -29.30 21.31
CA LEU A 284 -23.76 -28.87 22.72
C LEU A 284 -24.76 -27.72 22.95
N ALA A 285 -26.04 -28.08 23.10
CA ALA A 285 -27.09 -27.12 23.40
C ALA A 285 -26.78 -26.34 24.70
N GLY A 286 -26.77 -25.01 24.63
CA GLY A 286 -26.48 -24.12 25.76
C GLY A 286 -24.99 -23.88 26.06
N PHE A 287 -24.07 -24.51 25.32
CA PHE A 287 -22.65 -24.21 25.42
C PHE A 287 -22.22 -23.19 24.37
N GLU A 288 -21.72 -22.06 24.84
CA GLU A 288 -21.27 -20.94 24.00
C GLU A 288 -19.79 -20.71 24.27
N LEU A 289 -18.99 -20.75 23.20
CA LEU A 289 -17.58 -20.42 23.32
C LEU A 289 -17.42 -18.93 23.01
N PRO A 290 -17.09 -18.08 24.00
CA PRO A 290 -16.93 -16.66 23.77
C PRO A 290 -15.87 -16.44 22.69
N LEU A 291 -16.03 -15.46 21.80
CA LEU A 291 -14.97 -15.14 20.85
C LEU A 291 -13.67 -14.69 21.51
N SER A 292 -13.67 -14.32 22.79
CA SER A 292 -12.44 -14.11 23.59
C SER A 292 -11.62 -15.40 23.78
N ALA A 293 -12.25 -16.56 23.65
CA ALA A 293 -11.61 -17.87 23.60
C ALA A 293 -11.27 -18.32 22.16
N GLN A 294 -11.57 -17.50 21.13
CA GLN A 294 -11.17 -17.67 19.74
C GLN A 294 -10.32 -16.50 19.21
N GLY A 295 -9.69 -16.70 18.05
CA GLY A 295 -8.67 -15.78 17.53
C GLY A 295 -9.14 -14.33 17.38
N LEU A 296 -8.28 -13.39 17.81
CA LEU A 296 -8.45 -11.93 17.78
C LEU A 296 -8.97 -11.35 16.43
N GLY A 297 -8.77 -12.05 15.31
CA GLY A 297 -9.17 -11.61 13.97
C GLY A 297 -10.68 -11.52 13.73
N TYR A 298 -11.46 -12.48 14.21
CA TYR A 298 -12.92 -12.42 14.09
C TYR A 298 -13.47 -11.26 14.90
N GLN A 299 -12.97 -11.05 16.12
CA GLN A 299 -13.37 -9.94 16.97
C GLN A 299 -13.18 -8.59 16.27
N ASN A 300 -12.09 -8.44 15.53
CA ASN A 300 -11.81 -7.22 14.79
C ASN A 300 -12.84 -6.97 13.67
N ILE A 301 -13.05 -7.94 12.78
CA ILE A 301 -14.06 -7.85 11.71
C ILE A 301 -15.43 -7.53 12.30
N TYR A 302 -15.81 -8.18 13.38
CA TYR A 302 -17.09 -7.96 14.01
C TYR A 302 -17.24 -6.59 14.66
N ASN A 303 -16.20 -6.10 15.34
CA ASN A 303 -16.20 -4.75 15.88
C ASN A 303 -16.45 -3.72 14.77
N ILE A 304 -15.86 -3.91 13.59
CA ILE A 304 -16.07 -3.05 12.43
C ILE A 304 -17.54 -3.12 11.99
N LEU A 305 -18.08 -4.33 11.75
CA LEU A 305 -19.47 -4.52 11.30
C LEU A 305 -20.49 -3.98 12.31
N ALA A 306 -20.29 -4.23 13.60
CA ALA A 306 -21.18 -3.77 14.66
C ALA A 306 -21.22 -2.23 14.74
N ARG A 307 -20.08 -1.56 14.54
CA ARG A 307 -20.02 -0.09 14.51
C ARG A 307 -20.77 0.48 13.32
N ILE A 308 -20.63 -0.12 12.16
CA ILE A 308 -21.37 0.26 10.95
C ILE A 308 -22.88 0.09 11.17
N SER A 309 -23.31 -1.08 11.66
CA SER A 309 -24.73 -1.32 11.96
C SER A 309 -25.28 -0.39 13.04
N ALA A 310 -24.52 -0.14 14.12
CA ALA A 310 -24.92 0.79 15.17
C ALA A 310 -25.08 2.22 14.64
N GLN A 311 -24.19 2.63 13.73
CA GLN A 311 -24.26 3.94 13.09
C GLN A 311 -25.55 4.07 12.26
N PHE A 312 -25.83 3.10 11.38
CA PHE A 312 -27.05 3.11 10.57
C PHE A 312 -28.32 2.99 11.43
N ALA A 313 -28.32 2.15 12.48
CA ALA A 313 -29.44 2.03 13.39
C ALA A 313 -29.72 3.35 14.14
N LYS A 314 -28.68 4.06 14.58
CA LYS A 314 -28.83 5.37 15.23
C LYS A 314 -29.33 6.42 14.23
N MET A 315 -28.86 6.42 12.98
CA MET A 315 -29.40 7.30 11.93
C MET A 315 -30.87 7.02 11.66
N ASN A 316 -31.27 5.75 11.53
CA ASN A 316 -32.66 5.36 11.33
C ASN A 316 -33.56 5.85 12.47
N ARG A 317 -33.13 5.63 13.72
CA ARG A 317 -33.86 6.09 14.91
C ARG A 317 -34.08 7.61 14.94
N LEU A 318 -33.11 8.37 14.43
CA LEU A 318 -33.14 9.83 14.37
C LEU A 318 -33.76 10.36 13.06
N GLY A 319 -34.15 9.50 12.12
CA GLY A 319 -34.67 9.89 10.81
C GLY A 319 -33.64 10.63 9.95
N LEU A 320 -32.34 10.38 10.14
CA LEU A 320 -31.26 11.06 9.46
C LEU A 320 -30.94 10.40 8.12
N THR A 321 -30.84 11.22 7.08
CA THR A 321 -30.49 10.79 5.71
C THR A 321 -29.19 11.43 5.19
N ASN A 322 -28.39 12.01 6.09
CA ASN A 322 -27.12 12.65 5.73
C ASN A 322 -26.14 11.66 5.06
N PRO A 323 -25.37 12.10 4.04
CA PRO A 323 -24.30 11.30 3.46
C PRO A 323 -23.25 10.87 4.49
N VAL A 324 -22.78 9.63 4.36
CA VAL A 324 -21.80 9.04 5.28
C VAL A 324 -20.57 8.57 4.53
N PHE A 325 -19.41 9.08 4.95
CA PHE A 325 -18.11 8.62 4.48
C PHE A 325 -17.46 7.73 5.55
N PHE A 326 -17.41 6.42 5.29
CA PHE A 326 -16.75 5.45 6.15
C PHE A 326 -15.27 5.36 5.83
N VAL A 327 -14.43 5.43 6.86
CA VAL A 327 -12.98 5.18 6.75
C VAL A 327 -12.63 4.02 7.66
N ILE A 328 -12.23 2.89 7.10
CA ILE A 328 -11.83 1.70 7.87
C ILE A 328 -10.31 1.58 7.84
N GLU A 329 -9.66 1.73 8.99
CA GLU A 329 -8.21 1.64 9.12
C GLU A 329 -7.78 0.26 9.66
N GLU A 330 -6.84 -0.36 8.94
CA GLU A 330 -6.17 -1.61 9.27
C GLU A 330 -7.14 -2.77 9.58
N PRO A 331 -8.11 -3.10 8.70
CA PRO A 331 -9.00 -4.25 8.91
C PRO A 331 -8.26 -5.59 9.03
N GLU A 332 -7.02 -5.66 8.55
CA GLU A 332 -6.11 -6.80 8.68
C GLU A 332 -5.59 -7.05 10.10
N ALA A 333 -5.72 -6.09 11.03
CA ALA A 333 -5.15 -6.21 12.36
C ALA A 333 -5.69 -7.47 13.08
N PHE A 334 -4.77 -8.35 13.48
CA PHE A 334 -5.04 -9.66 14.10
C PHE A 334 -5.88 -10.65 13.27
N THR A 335 -6.12 -10.34 12.00
CA THR A 335 -6.99 -11.11 11.11
C THR A 335 -6.16 -12.09 10.28
N HIS A 336 -6.56 -13.36 10.23
CA HIS A 336 -5.92 -14.35 9.34
C HIS A 336 -6.07 -13.93 7.86
N PRO A 337 -5.05 -14.13 6.99
CA PRO A 337 -5.10 -13.79 5.56
C PRO A 337 -6.44 -14.04 4.85
N GLN A 338 -6.98 -15.25 5.00
CA GLN A 338 -8.27 -15.63 4.38
C GLN A 338 -9.46 -14.77 4.84
N LEU A 339 -9.47 -14.35 6.10
CA LEU A 339 -10.51 -13.49 6.64
C LEU A 339 -10.40 -12.05 6.14
N GLN A 340 -9.18 -11.58 5.88
CA GLN A 340 -8.96 -10.27 5.25
C GLN A 340 -9.57 -10.25 3.85
N HIS A 341 -9.37 -11.34 3.10
CA HIS A 341 -9.96 -11.51 1.78
C HIS A 341 -11.50 -11.53 1.83
N ILE A 342 -12.08 -12.35 2.70
CA ILE A 342 -13.54 -12.42 2.88
C ILE A 342 -14.08 -11.05 3.30
N PHE A 343 -13.40 -10.34 4.20
CA PHE A 343 -13.81 -9.02 4.66
C PHE A 343 -13.94 -8.03 3.50
N VAL A 344 -12.91 -7.89 2.65
CA VAL A 344 -12.91 -6.95 1.51
C VAL A 344 -14.02 -7.28 0.51
N GLN A 345 -14.26 -8.57 0.24
CA GLN A 345 -15.32 -9.00 -0.68
C GLN A 345 -16.72 -8.68 -0.16
N GLN A 346 -16.95 -8.81 1.15
CA GLN A 346 -18.29 -8.74 1.75
C GLN A 346 -18.64 -7.36 2.31
N ILE A 347 -17.67 -6.56 2.73
CA ILE A 347 -17.92 -5.27 3.42
C ILE A 347 -18.66 -4.27 2.53
N ARG A 348 -18.35 -4.26 1.23
CA ARG A 348 -19.03 -3.41 0.24
C ARG A 348 -20.53 -3.70 0.20
N ASP A 349 -20.87 -4.97 0.04
CA ASP A 349 -22.26 -5.40 -0.12
C ASP A 349 -23.02 -5.19 1.19
N PHE A 350 -22.38 -5.43 2.33
CA PHE A 350 -22.93 -5.14 3.66
C PHE A 350 -23.30 -3.67 3.85
N ILE A 351 -22.39 -2.73 3.54
CA ILE A 351 -22.65 -1.28 3.68
C ILE A 351 -23.72 -0.84 2.69
N LYS A 352 -23.65 -1.31 1.44
CA LYS A 352 -24.63 -0.98 0.41
C LYS A 352 -26.05 -1.38 0.82
N ASP A 353 -26.21 -2.57 1.39
CA ASP A 353 -27.50 -3.06 1.87
C ASP A 353 -28.07 -2.23 3.02
N GLU A 354 -27.25 -1.81 3.99
CA GLU A 354 -27.70 -0.95 5.09
C GLU A 354 -28.05 0.46 4.60
N ALA A 355 -27.23 1.03 3.71
CA ALA A 355 -27.44 2.35 3.15
C ALA A 355 -28.74 2.43 2.32
N ASN A 356 -29.00 1.41 1.49
CA ASN A 356 -30.20 1.35 0.65
C ASN A 356 -31.49 1.28 1.47
N LYS A 357 -31.50 0.58 2.60
CA LYS A 357 -32.68 0.52 3.49
C LYS A 357 -33.07 1.88 4.04
N LEU A 358 -32.10 2.78 4.20
CA LEU A 358 -32.29 4.11 4.78
C LEU A 358 -32.32 5.21 3.71
N GLY A 359 -32.06 4.88 2.44
CA GLY A 359 -31.94 5.87 1.36
C GLY A 359 -30.77 6.84 1.57
N VAL A 360 -29.69 6.38 2.21
CA VAL A 360 -28.52 7.20 2.56
C VAL A 360 -27.43 7.07 1.51
N SER A 361 -26.83 8.19 1.09
CA SER A 361 -25.61 8.17 0.26
C SER A 361 -24.43 7.71 1.11
N CYS A 362 -23.67 6.72 0.64
CA CYS A 362 -22.49 6.22 1.35
C CYS A 362 -21.27 6.09 0.43
N GLN A 363 -20.11 6.36 1.02
CA GLN A 363 -18.80 6.16 0.41
C GLN A 363 -17.90 5.43 1.41
N LEU A 364 -17.03 4.55 0.92
CA LEU A 364 -16.11 3.77 1.74
C LEU A 364 -14.66 3.96 1.28
N LEU A 365 -13.80 4.22 2.24
CA LEU A 365 -12.35 4.15 2.11
C LEU A 365 -11.81 3.09 3.07
N ILE A 366 -11.09 2.10 2.55
CA ILE A 366 -10.32 1.15 3.36
C ILE A 366 -8.85 1.52 3.28
N ILE A 367 -8.18 1.60 4.42
CA ILE A 367 -6.75 1.89 4.51
C ILE A 367 -6.05 0.64 5.04
N SER A 368 -5.10 0.12 4.26
CA SER A 368 -4.44 -1.14 4.58
C SER A 368 -2.96 -1.15 4.23
N HIS A 369 -2.20 -1.98 4.94
CA HIS A 369 -0.82 -2.34 4.64
C HIS A 369 -0.68 -3.84 4.32
N SER A 370 -1.79 -4.55 4.12
CA SER A 370 -1.81 -5.98 3.81
C SER A 370 -1.74 -6.26 2.31
N SER A 371 -0.88 -7.21 1.94
CA SER A 371 -0.82 -7.80 0.58
C SER A 371 -2.11 -8.54 0.23
N GLU A 372 -2.77 -9.18 1.19
CA GLU A 372 -4.01 -9.92 0.94
C GLU A 372 -5.20 -8.99 0.71
N VAL A 373 -5.25 -7.85 1.42
CA VAL A 373 -6.22 -6.79 1.14
C VAL A 373 -5.98 -6.23 -0.27
N ALA A 374 -4.72 -6.06 -0.68
CA ALA A 374 -4.37 -5.62 -2.02
C ALA A 374 -4.84 -6.59 -3.11
N VAL A 375 -4.57 -7.90 -2.97
CA VAL A 375 -5.03 -8.94 -3.91
C VAL A 375 -6.56 -8.88 -4.04
N SER A 376 -7.26 -8.84 -2.90
CA SER A 376 -8.71 -8.78 -2.87
C SER A 376 -9.26 -7.51 -3.55
N ALA A 377 -8.60 -6.36 -3.34
CA ALA A 377 -8.96 -5.10 -3.99
C ALA A 377 -8.93 -5.22 -5.53
N PHE A 378 -7.90 -5.87 -6.08
CA PHE A 378 -7.74 -6.07 -7.52
C PHE A 378 -8.78 -7.02 -8.14
N GLU A 379 -9.33 -7.93 -7.34
CA GLU A 379 -10.36 -8.89 -7.76
C GLU A 379 -11.79 -8.33 -7.61
N SER A 380 -12.02 -7.47 -6.62
CA SER A 380 -13.35 -6.91 -6.29
C SER A 380 -13.71 -5.60 -7.00
N ASN A 381 -12.88 -5.12 -7.94
CA ASN A 381 -13.03 -3.83 -8.64
C ASN A 381 -13.16 -2.63 -7.69
N PHE A 382 -12.37 -2.59 -6.61
CA PHE A 382 -12.20 -1.34 -5.87
C PHE A 382 -11.34 -0.37 -6.68
N GLU A 383 -11.57 0.92 -6.49
CA GLU A 383 -10.57 1.91 -6.87
C GLU A 383 -9.37 1.79 -5.94
N ILE A 384 -8.17 1.80 -6.51
CA ILE A 384 -6.95 1.53 -5.76
C ILE A 384 -6.05 2.77 -5.79
N VAL A 385 -5.65 3.19 -4.59
CA VAL A 385 -4.67 4.26 -4.39
C VAL A 385 -3.45 3.65 -3.71
N ILE A 386 -2.28 3.80 -4.32
CA ILE A 386 -1.02 3.29 -3.77
C ILE A 386 -0.25 4.44 -3.14
N GLY A 387 -0.04 4.35 -1.84
CA GLY A 387 0.82 5.24 -1.08
C GLY A 387 2.27 4.77 -1.08
N ARG A 388 3.18 5.65 -1.51
CA ARG A 388 4.63 5.46 -1.53
C ARG A 388 5.31 6.54 -0.70
N ARG A 389 6.54 6.27 -0.26
CA ARG A 389 7.39 7.27 0.38
C ARG A 389 8.77 7.21 -0.26
N GLN A 390 9.34 8.37 -0.53
CA GLN A 390 10.71 8.53 -1.03
C GLN A 390 11.36 9.61 -0.18
N GLY A 391 12.40 9.25 0.56
CA GLY A 391 12.95 10.10 1.61
C GLY A 391 11.86 10.53 2.61
N ASP A 392 11.69 11.84 2.81
CA ASP A 392 10.68 12.40 3.73
C ASP A 392 9.35 12.76 3.08
N THR A 393 9.19 12.50 1.78
CA THR A 393 7.98 12.86 1.05
C THR A 393 7.12 11.63 0.77
N SER A 394 5.85 11.74 1.12
CA SER A 394 4.83 10.74 0.80
C SER A 394 4.08 11.12 -0.48
N TYR A 395 3.80 10.12 -1.31
CA TYR A 395 3.10 10.23 -2.59
C TYR A 395 1.95 9.24 -2.61
N PHE A 396 0.86 9.59 -3.29
CA PHE A 396 -0.27 8.69 -3.53
C PHE A 396 -0.57 8.67 -5.01
N ILE A 397 -0.72 7.47 -5.57
CA ILE A 397 -0.82 7.22 -7.00
C ILE A 397 -2.11 6.42 -7.24
N ASN A 398 -3.01 6.92 -8.07
CA ASN A 398 -4.18 6.16 -8.50
C ASN A 398 -3.75 5.03 -9.44
N TRP A 399 -4.17 3.79 -9.18
CA TRP A 399 -3.81 2.62 -9.99
C TRP A 399 -4.11 2.81 -11.48
N ASP A 400 -5.22 3.47 -11.80
CA ASP A 400 -5.63 3.69 -13.19
C ASP A 400 -4.74 4.67 -13.96
N SER A 401 -3.94 5.48 -13.27
CA SER A 401 -2.94 6.34 -13.89
C SER A 401 -1.62 5.63 -14.20
N ILE A 402 -1.39 4.44 -13.64
CA ILE A 402 -0.13 3.70 -13.79
C ILE A 402 0.04 3.19 -15.22
N GLY A 403 1.24 3.35 -15.77
CA GLY A 403 1.60 2.95 -17.12
C GLY A 403 1.26 4.02 -18.17
N GLY A 404 0.73 5.17 -17.77
CA GLY A 404 0.41 6.28 -18.67
C GLY A 404 -0.47 5.85 -19.85
N SER A 405 0.02 6.06 -21.08
CA SER A 405 -0.68 5.63 -22.31
C SER A 405 -0.56 4.12 -22.59
N ASN A 406 0.30 3.40 -21.86
CA ASN A 406 0.58 1.98 -22.05
C ASN A 406 -0.17 1.12 -21.03
N SER A 407 -1.49 0.98 -21.22
CA SER A 407 -2.35 0.16 -20.36
C SER A 407 -1.90 -1.30 -20.24
N ASN A 408 -1.24 -1.83 -21.28
CA ASN A 408 -0.67 -3.19 -21.25
C ASN A 408 0.40 -3.35 -20.16
N SER A 409 1.14 -2.29 -19.82
CA SER A 409 2.16 -2.35 -18.78
C SER A 409 1.54 -2.53 -17.40
N ARG A 410 0.49 -1.74 -17.12
CA ARG A 410 -0.32 -1.86 -15.92
C ARG A 410 -0.98 -3.23 -15.79
N ASP A 411 -1.53 -3.76 -16.89
CA ASP A 411 -2.21 -5.06 -16.87
C ASP A 411 -1.23 -6.23 -16.64
N LYS A 412 -0.01 -6.14 -17.16
CA LYS A 412 1.07 -7.10 -16.82
C LYS A 412 1.46 -7.01 -15.36
N LEU A 413 1.61 -5.79 -14.82
CA LEU A 413 1.90 -5.59 -13.40
C LEU A 413 0.78 -6.15 -12.51
N LYS A 414 -0.50 -5.93 -12.87
CA LYS A 414 -1.65 -6.52 -12.17
C LYS A 414 -1.53 -8.05 -12.09
N LYS A 415 -1.17 -8.70 -13.20
CA LYS A 415 -0.98 -10.17 -13.24
C LYS A 415 0.15 -10.62 -12.32
N ILE A 416 1.26 -9.88 -12.25
CA ILE A 416 2.36 -10.19 -11.31
C ILE A 416 1.90 -10.00 -9.87
N LEU A 417 1.19 -8.93 -9.55
CA LEU A 417 0.69 -8.68 -8.20
C LEU A 417 -0.27 -9.78 -7.72
N LEU A 418 -1.18 -10.22 -8.58
CA LEU A 418 -2.17 -11.26 -8.26
C LEU A 418 -1.56 -12.67 -8.13
N ASN A 419 -0.58 -13.01 -8.97
CA ASN A 419 -0.09 -14.40 -9.06
C ASN A 419 1.30 -14.62 -8.44
N TYR A 420 2.02 -13.55 -8.11
CA TYR A 420 3.42 -13.64 -7.69
C TYR A 420 3.66 -13.07 -6.30
N ASN A 421 3.58 -11.75 -6.16
CA ASN A 421 3.77 -11.10 -4.86
C ASN A 421 3.18 -9.68 -4.83
N ALA A 422 2.08 -9.50 -4.09
CA ALA A 422 1.50 -8.18 -3.83
C ALA A 422 2.34 -7.33 -2.86
N GLU A 423 3.31 -7.90 -2.15
CA GLU A 423 4.26 -7.16 -1.32
C GLU A 423 5.08 -6.14 -2.11
N LEU A 424 5.16 -6.28 -3.44
CA LEU A 424 5.77 -5.30 -4.33
C LEU A 424 5.22 -3.87 -4.15
N LEU A 425 3.93 -3.74 -3.80
CA LEU A 425 3.32 -2.45 -3.50
C LEU A 425 3.90 -1.79 -2.23
N PHE A 426 4.50 -2.61 -1.36
CA PHE A 426 5.12 -2.22 -0.11
C PHE A 426 6.63 -2.54 -0.11
N ALA A 427 7.32 -2.49 -1.25
CA ALA A 427 8.78 -2.59 -1.28
C ALA A 427 9.43 -1.25 -1.59
N ASP A 428 10.57 -0.94 -0.96
CA ASP A 428 11.34 0.28 -1.26
C ASP A 428 12.22 0.07 -2.48
N LYS A 429 12.80 -1.13 -2.61
CA LYS A 429 13.69 -1.53 -3.70
C LYS A 429 13.14 -2.74 -4.45
N LEU A 430 13.57 -2.92 -5.69
CA LEU A 430 13.09 -3.98 -6.59
C LEU A 430 14.27 -4.70 -7.26
N ILE A 431 14.23 -6.03 -7.26
CA ILE A 431 15.11 -6.87 -8.07
C ILE A 431 14.25 -7.56 -9.14
N ALA A 432 14.49 -7.19 -10.39
CA ALA A 432 13.91 -7.83 -11.56
C ALA A 432 14.91 -8.85 -12.13
N TYR A 433 14.42 -10.05 -12.45
CA TYR A 433 15.25 -11.14 -12.97
C TYR A 433 14.49 -11.96 -14.02
N GLU A 434 15.21 -12.80 -14.75
CA GLU A 434 14.68 -13.49 -15.92
C GLU A 434 13.71 -14.64 -15.57
N GLY A 435 14.08 -15.57 -14.68
CA GLY A 435 13.32 -16.79 -14.42
C GLY A 435 13.23 -17.24 -12.95
N ASN A 436 12.62 -18.42 -12.73
CA ASN A 436 12.37 -18.93 -11.37
C ASN A 436 13.64 -19.48 -10.69
N ALA A 437 14.63 -19.96 -11.44
CA ALA A 437 15.88 -20.49 -10.90
C ALA A 437 16.69 -19.37 -10.22
N GLU A 438 16.68 -18.19 -10.83
CA GLU A 438 17.30 -16.96 -10.35
C GLU A 438 16.72 -16.56 -8.99
N ARG A 439 15.39 -16.65 -8.79
CA ARG A 439 14.74 -16.28 -7.52
C ARG A 439 15.34 -17.02 -6.32
N LEU A 440 15.55 -18.33 -6.46
CA LEU A 440 16.10 -19.18 -5.40
C LEU A 440 17.54 -18.77 -5.08
N ILE A 441 18.37 -18.64 -6.12
CA ILE A 441 19.80 -18.36 -6.01
C ILE A 441 20.06 -16.93 -5.51
N LEU A 442 19.35 -15.93 -6.03
CA LEU A 442 19.58 -14.52 -5.72
C LEU A 442 19.43 -14.23 -4.23
N THR A 443 18.46 -14.85 -3.56
CA THR A 443 18.29 -14.70 -2.12
C THR A 443 19.53 -15.22 -1.37
N ALA A 444 20.07 -16.37 -1.77
CA ALA A 444 21.29 -16.93 -1.16
C ALA A 444 22.53 -16.06 -1.44
N LEU A 445 22.68 -15.57 -2.68
CA LEU A 445 23.77 -14.66 -3.04
C LEU A 445 23.69 -13.34 -2.25
N MET A 446 22.49 -12.80 -2.04
CA MET A 446 22.26 -11.62 -1.20
C MET A 446 22.68 -11.84 0.25
N ARG A 447 22.30 -12.98 0.85
CA ARG A 447 22.74 -13.32 2.22
C ARG A 447 24.24 -13.32 2.38
N LYS A 448 24.97 -13.68 1.31
CA LYS A 448 26.43 -13.75 1.33
C LYS A 448 27.11 -12.43 1.04
N GLN A 449 26.69 -11.75 -0.02
CA GLN A 449 27.40 -10.58 -0.54
C GLN A 449 26.96 -9.27 0.13
N ALA A 450 25.67 -9.13 0.42
CA ALA A 450 25.10 -7.91 0.96
C ALA A 450 24.03 -8.23 2.03
N PRO A 451 24.43 -8.74 3.21
CA PRO A 451 23.49 -9.14 4.27
C PRO A 451 22.60 -8.00 4.77
N SER A 452 23.05 -6.74 4.65
CA SER A 452 22.27 -5.55 5.01
C SER A 452 20.93 -5.47 4.28
N LEU A 453 20.89 -5.92 3.01
CA LEU A 453 19.68 -5.94 2.19
C LEU A 453 18.57 -6.83 2.75
N LEU A 454 18.89 -7.80 3.62
CA LEU A 454 17.89 -8.68 4.24
C LEU A 454 17.02 -7.96 5.27
N ALA A 455 17.51 -6.85 5.82
CA ALA A 455 16.74 -5.99 6.74
C ALA A 455 15.88 -4.96 6.00
N GLU A 456 16.06 -4.84 4.67
CA GLU A 456 15.34 -3.90 3.83
C GLU A 456 14.13 -4.55 3.16
N LYS A 457 13.16 -3.73 2.73
CA LYS A 457 11.96 -4.21 2.04
C LYS A 457 12.18 -4.27 0.54
N ILE A 458 12.68 -5.42 0.07
CA ILE A 458 13.02 -5.65 -1.34
C ILE A 458 12.02 -6.60 -1.98
N ALA A 459 11.43 -6.18 -3.11
CA ALA A 459 10.58 -7.04 -3.92
C ALA A 459 11.39 -7.75 -5.00
N PHE A 460 10.96 -8.95 -5.33
CA PHE A 460 11.54 -9.79 -6.38
C PHE A 460 10.47 -10.03 -7.44
N ILE A 461 10.76 -9.74 -8.71
CA ILE A 461 9.83 -10.02 -9.81
C ILE A 461 10.48 -10.75 -10.99
N PRO A 462 9.81 -11.78 -11.54
CA PRO A 462 10.20 -12.37 -12.80
C PRO A 462 9.73 -11.47 -13.95
N VAL A 463 10.65 -11.07 -14.82
CA VAL A 463 10.38 -10.23 -15.99
C VAL A 463 10.69 -10.91 -17.32
N GLY A 464 11.26 -12.13 -17.29
CA GLY A 464 11.73 -12.80 -18.51
C GLY A 464 12.74 -11.93 -19.25
N THR A 465 12.69 -11.96 -20.57
CA THR A 465 13.49 -11.11 -21.47
C THR A 465 12.79 -9.80 -21.86
N ALA A 466 11.70 -9.44 -21.16
CA ALA A 466 10.75 -8.41 -21.59
C ALA A 466 10.44 -7.38 -20.49
N PHE A 467 11.46 -6.86 -19.80
CA PHE A 467 11.32 -5.77 -18.83
C PHE A 467 10.58 -4.54 -19.40
N SER A 468 10.68 -4.29 -20.71
CA SER A 468 9.95 -3.21 -21.37
C SER A 468 8.44 -3.30 -21.25
N GLY A 469 7.89 -4.50 -21.04
CA GLY A 469 6.49 -4.68 -20.77
C GLY A 469 6.06 -4.09 -19.42
N LEU A 470 6.98 -3.91 -18.47
CA LEU A 470 6.69 -3.46 -17.10
C LEU A 470 7.32 -2.10 -16.77
N ARG A 471 8.25 -1.62 -17.61
CA ARG A 471 9.02 -0.39 -17.41
C ARG A 471 8.15 0.78 -16.95
N ASP A 472 7.10 1.10 -17.70
CA ASP A 472 6.28 2.29 -17.48
C ASP A 472 5.49 2.18 -16.16
N ALA A 473 4.92 1.01 -15.88
CA ALA A 473 4.21 0.78 -14.63
C ALA A 473 5.14 0.78 -13.40
N LEU A 474 6.37 0.25 -13.53
CA LEU A 474 7.36 0.24 -12.45
C LEU A 474 7.97 1.61 -12.19
N SER A 475 8.13 2.45 -13.23
CA SER A 475 8.64 3.81 -13.06
C SER A 475 7.65 4.70 -12.32
N ASP A 476 6.34 4.53 -12.57
CA ASP A 476 5.29 5.26 -11.87
C ASP A 476 5.18 4.86 -10.37
N LEU A 477 5.63 3.65 -9.99
CA LEU A 477 5.63 3.18 -8.59
C LEU A 477 6.75 3.75 -7.72
N ARG A 478 7.71 4.49 -8.30
CA ARG A 478 8.77 5.23 -7.58
C ARG A 478 9.55 4.41 -6.56
N PHE A 479 10.08 3.26 -6.97
CA PHE A 479 11.06 2.54 -6.17
C PHE A 479 12.33 3.38 -5.98
N GLU A 480 12.95 3.27 -4.81
CA GLU A 480 14.23 3.92 -4.51
C GLU A 480 15.32 3.39 -5.45
N LYS A 481 15.43 2.07 -5.58
CA LYS A 481 16.36 1.42 -6.51
C LYS A 481 15.72 0.22 -7.19
N ILE A 482 15.94 0.07 -8.48
CA ILE A 482 15.52 -1.05 -9.32
C ILE A 482 16.77 -1.68 -9.94
N LEU A 483 17.04 -2.93 -9.58
CA LEU A 483 18.11 -3.72 -10.14
C LEU A 483 17.55 -4.75 -11.14
N LEU A 484 17.94 -4.66 -12.40
CA LEU A 484 17.64 -5.65 -13.43
C LEU A 484 18.83 -6.57 -13.63
N ILE A 485 18.68 -7.84 -13.27
CA ILE A 485 19.67 -8.89 -13.48
C ILE A 485 19.21 -9.74 -14.68
N THR A 486 20.03 -9.83 -15.71
CA THR A 486 19.65 -10.51 -16.96
C THR A 486 20.81 -11.26 -17.58
N ASP A 487 20.50 -12.33 -18.30
CA ASP A 487 21.51 -13.13 -19.00
C ASP A 487 21.92 -12.48 -20.33
N LEU A 488 23.16 -12.71 -20.77
CA LEU A 488 23.65 -12.21 -22.06
C LEU A 488 22.97 -12.92 -23.24
N ASP A 489 22.80 -14.24 -23.14
CA ASP A 489 22.12 -15.09 -24.13
C ASP A 489 22.44 -14.78 -25.60
N TYR A 490 23.72 -14.52 -25.87
CA TYR A 490 24.21 -14.24 -27.22
C TYR A 490 24.21 -15.50 -28.10
N GLN A 491 24.02 -15.30 -29.40
CA GLN A 491 24.18 -16.37 -30.39
C GLN A 491 25.62 -16.43 -30.87
N ARG A 492 26.14 -17.65 -31.05
CA ARG A 492 27.49 -17.88 -31.60
C ARG A 492 27.46 -18.99 -32.65
N SER A 493 28.29 -18.82 -33.69
CA SER A 493 28.61 -19.90 -34.63
C SER A 493 29.28 -21.09 -33.91
N PRO A 494 28.88 -22.34 -34.19
CA PRO A 494 29.47 -23.53 -33.57
C PRO A 494 30.98 -23.62 -33.86
N GLY A 495 31.78 -23.95 -32.84
CA GLY A 495 33.21 -24.27 -33.00
C GLY A 495 34.20 -23.10 -33.09
N SER A 496 33.75 -21.84 -33.03
CA SER A 496 34.67 -20.69 -32.90
C SER A 496 35.38 -20.68 -31.53
N ASN A 497 36.55 -20.06 -31.39
CA ASN A 497 37.15 -19.76 -30.07
C ASN A 497 37.16 -18.25 -29.79
N ASP A 498 36.56 -17.47 -30.69
CA ASP A 498 36.48 -16.02 -30.62
C ASP A 498 35.02 -15.57 -30.78
N LEU A 499 34.59 -14.67 -29.89
CA LEU A 499 33.24 -14.13 -29.84
C LEU A 499 32.98 -13.17 -31.01
N LEU A 500 34.03 -12.52 -31.52
CA LEU A 500 33.97 -11.49 -32.57
C LEU A 500 34.41 -11.99 -33.96
N ALA A 501 34.77 -13.27 -34.07
CA ALA A 501 35.19 -13.86 -35.34
C ALA A 501 33.99 -14.11 -36.28
N GLY A 502 33.51 -13.04 -36.94
CA GLY A 502 32.78 -13.16 -38.21
C GLY A 502 31.42 -12.46 -38.34
N SER A 503 30.87 -11.79 -37.33
CA SER A 503 29.64 -10.99 -37.43
C SER A 503 29.38 -10.17 -36.18
N ASP A 504 28.47 -9.19 -36.26
CA ASP A 504 27.92 -8.50 -35.08
C ASP A 504 27.39 -9.50 -34.07
N LEU A 505 27.79 -9.35 -32.79
CA LEU A 505 27.26 -10.18 -31.72
C LEU A 505 25.80 -9.80 -31.48
N THR A 506 24.88 -10.72 -31.76
CA THR A 506 23.43 -10.51 -31.58
C THR A 506 22.90 -11.36 -30.43
N THR A 507 21.85 -10.85 -29.80
CA THR A 507 21.15 -11.48 -28.68
C THR A 507 19.66 -11.42 -28.94
N THR A 508 18.92 -12.39 -28.39
CA THR A 508 17.45 -12.33 -28.36
C THR A 508 16.91 -11.78 -27.04
N ASN A 509 17.79 -11.49 -26.07
CA ASN A 509 17.39 -10.97 -24.77
C ASN A 509 17.05 -9.48 -24.88
N GLY A 510 15.75 -9.20 -24.93
CA GLY A 510 15.23 -7.84 -25.01
C GLY A 510 15.55 -6.96 -23.80
N ASN A 511 16.01 -7.51 -22.67
CA ASN A 511 16.43 -6.69 -21.53
C ASN A 511 17.73 -5.93 -21.80
N LEU A 512 18.61 -6.46 -22.65
CA LEU A 512 19.93 -5.87 -22.85
C LEU A 512 19.88 -4.49 -23.52
N ARG A 513 18.76 -4.10 -24.14
CA ARG A 513 18.57 -2.73 -24.68
C ARG A 513 18.75 -1.66 -23.60
N TYR A 514 18.52 -2.01 -22.35
CA TYR A 514 18.65 -1.13 -21.19
C TYR A 514 20.11 -0.90 -20.78
N LEU A 515 21.09 -1.53 -21.43
CA LEU A 515 22.50 -1.14 -21.32
C LEU A 515 22.79 0.18 -22.04
N SER A 516 21.89 0.67 -22.89
CA SER A 516 21.93 2.02 -23.45
C SER A 516 20.86 2.90 -22.79
N GLU A 517 21.17 4.18 -22.54
CA GLU A 517 20.24 5.16 -21.98
C GLU A 517 19.03 5.43 -22.90
N ALA A 518 19.19 5.22 -24.21
CA ALA A 518 18.14 5.34 -25.22
C ALA A 518 17.84 3.96 -25.85
N PRO A 519 17.04 3.10 -25.19
CA PRO A 519 16.79 1.75 -25.67
C PRO A 519 16.05 1.77 -27.01
N THR A 520 16.62 1.11 -28.02
CA THR A 520 16.02 0.98 -29.36
C THR A 520 14.78 0.06 -29.32
N SER A 521 13.86 0.28 -30.27
CA SER A 521 12.59 -0.45 -30.38
C SER A 521 12.71 -1.86 -30.95
N HIS A 522 13.85 -2.23 -31.55
CA HIS A 522 14.06 -3.52 -32.21
C HIS A 522 15.10 -4.39 -31.47
N VAL A 523 14.69 -5.62 -31.14
CA VAL A 523 15.48 -6.60 -30.35
C VAL A 523 16.55 -7.31 -31.18
N LYS A 524 16.41 -7.36 -32.51
CA LYS A 524 17.15 -8.34 -33.33
C LYS A 524 18.66 -8.09 -33.44
N ASP A 525 19.14 -6.88 -33.22
CA ASP A 525 20.54 -6.51 -33.46
C ASP A 525 21.06 -5.54 -32.40
N ILE A 526 20.95 -5.89 -31.11
CA ILE A 526 21.65 -5.10 -30.09
C ILE A 526 23.12 -5.49 -30.13
N ASN A 527 23.91 -4.66 -30.82
CA ASN A 527 25.34 -4.84 -30.99
C ASN A 527 26.06 -4.46 -29.68
N PHE A 528 26.64 -5.44 -28.99
CA PHE A 528 27.45 -5.25 -27.78
C PHE A 528 28.95 -5.39 -28.02
N SER A 529 29.40 -5.34 -29.28
CA SER A 529 30.80 -5.60 -29.64
C SER A 529 31.77 -4.68 -28.89
N GLU A 530 31.44 -3.40 -28.73
CA GLU A 530 32.27 -2.43 -27.99
C GLU A 530 32.43 -2.79 -26.50
N SER A 531 31.37 -3.29 -25.85
CA SER A 531 31.44 -3.75 -24.45
C SER A 531 32.23 -5.06 -24.31
N VAL A 532 32.21 -5.90 -25.35
CA VAL A 532 32.95 -7.17 -25.41
C VAL A 532 34.43 -6.96 -25.69
N GLU A 533 34.78 -5.99 -26.54
CA GLU A 533 36.17 -5.64 -26.87
C GLU A 533 36.99 -5.25 -25.63
N GLN A 534 36.36 -4.55 -24.68
CA GLN A 534 37.00 -4.09 -23.44
C GLN A 534 37.29 -5.22 -22.44
N LYS A 535 36.73 -6.42 -22.63
CA LYS A 535 36.90 -7.59 -21.73
C LYS A 535 36.64 -7.27 -20.25
N ASN A 536 35.68 -6.40 -19.99
CA ASN A 536 35.25 -6.07 -18.63
C ASN A 536 34.64 -7.32 -17.96
N SER A 537 34.97 -7.53 -16.68
CA SER A 537 34.50 -8.67 -15.88
C SER A 537 33.02 -8.60 -15.46
N SER A 538 32.36 -7.48 -15.75
CA SER A 538 30.91 -7.29 -15.67
C SER A 538 30.47 -6.21 -16.65
N ILE A 539 29.27 -6.32 -17.21
CA ILE A 539 28.67 -5.24 -18.00
C ILE A 539 27.50 -4.64 -17.21
N THR A 540 27.52 -3.32 -17.02
CA THR A 540 26.51 -2.61 -16.22
C THR A 540 26.21 -1.24 -16.79
N ASN A 541 24.98 -0.76 -16.63
CA ASN A 541 24.64 0.65 -16.87
C ASN A 541 23.67 1.16 -15.79
N ARG A 542 23.71 2.47 -15.50
CA ARG A 542 22.91 3.15 -14.48
C ARG A 542 22.33 4.45 -15.04
N TYR A 543 21.05 4.70 -14.81
CA TYR A 543 20.38 5.94 -15.18
C TYR A 543 19.03 6.07 -14.45
N PRO A 544 18.44 7.28 -14.41
CA PRO A 544 17.10 7.47 -13.86
C PRO A 544 16.01 6.82 -14.73
N LEU A 545 15.14 6.04 -14.10
CA LEU A 545 13.90 5.54 -14.72
C LEU A 545 12.78 6.57 -14.51
N VAL A 546 12.56 7.41 -15.51
CA VAL A 546 11.59 8.52 -15.43
C VAL A 546 10.15 8.00 -15.50
N SER A 547 9.31 8.48 -14.58
CA SER A 547 7.86 8.22 -14.56
C SER A 547 7.18 8.83 -15.78
N THR A 548 6.19 8.12 -16.33
CA THR A 548 5.43 8.55 -17.51
C THR A 548 4.27 9.49 -17.17
N THR A 549 3.87 9.53 -15.89
CA THR A 549 2.85 10.44 -15.36
C THR A 549 3.49 11.76 -14.93
N SER A 550 3.05 12.85 -15.55
CA SER A 550 3.68 14.18 -15.46
C SER A 550 3.44 14.88 -14.11
N GLY A 551 4.47 15.59 -13.62
CA GLY A 551 4.34 16.61 -12.56
C GLY A 551 5.57 16.84 -11.67
N PHE A 552 6.46 15.86 -11.55
CA PHE A 552 7.62 15.96 -10.64
C PHE A 552 8.91 15.60 -11.37
N PRO A 553 9.67 16.58 -11.88
CA PRO A 553 11.00 16.32 -12.40
C PRO A 553 11.93 16.03 -11.22
N GLU A 554 12.14 14.76 -10.91
CA GLU A 554 13.28 14.36 -10.07
C GLU A 554 14.51 14.32 -10.96
N LYS A 555 15.12 15.49 -11.14
CA LYS A 555 16.47 15.57 -11.70
C LYS A 555 17.44 14.98 -10.67
N GLY A 556 18.14 13.91 -11.05
CA GLY A 556 19.47 13.61 -10.50
C GLY A 556 19.62 12.34 -9.66
N PHE A 557 18.65 11.43 -9.63
CA PHE A 557 18.81 10.18 -8.89
C PHE A 557 18.82 8.95 -9.82
N GLU A 558 19.98 8.30 -9.96
CA GLU A 558 20.14 7.04 -10.71
C GLU A 558 19.48 5.90 -9.94
N ASN A 559 18.16 5.72 -10.10
CA ASN A 559 17.40 4.69 -9.42
C ASN A 559 17.30 3.36 -10.18
N PHE A 560 17.86 3.24 -11.38
CA PHE A 560 17.83 2.01 -12.16
C PHE A 560 19.23 1.57 -12.56
N MET A 561 19.53 0.29 -12.31
CA MET A 561 20.76 -0.37 -12.76
C MET A 561 20.42 -1.68 -13.45
N ILE A 562 21.03 -1.90 -14.60
CA ILE A 562 21.07 -3.20 -15.27
C ILE A 562 22.45 -3.83 -15.05
N VAL A 563 22.48 -5.13 -14.76
CA VAL A 563 23.70 -5.93 -14.65
C VAL A 563 23.58 -7.20 -15.47
N THR A 564 24.67 -7.55 -16.17
CA THR A 564 24.79 -8.79 -16.93
C THR A 564 26.23 -9.29 -16.90
N GLN A 565 26.45 -10.53 -17.35
CA GLN A 565 27.74 -11.21 -17.28
C GLN A 565 28.85 -10.42 -18.00
N GLY A 566 30.09 -10.62 -17.55
CA GLY A 566 31.28 -10.08 -18.18
C GLY A 566 32.27 -11.16 -18.61
N TYR A 567 33.42 -10.74 -19.12
CA TYR A 567 34.50 -11.63 -19.50
C TYR A 567 35.12 -12.31 -18.28
N ASN A 568 35.23 -13.63 -18.33
CA ASN A 568 35.97 -14.37 -17.32
C ASN A 568 37.44 -14.44 -17.70
N GLY A 569 38.29 -13.71 -16.97
CA GLY A 569 39.74 -13.69 -17.19
C GLY A 569 40.46 -14.96 -16.77
N GLU A 570 39.89 -15.78 -15.88
CA GLU A 570 40.52 -17.00 -15.35
C GLU A 570 40.32 -18.21 -16.28
N PHE A 571 39.14 -18.30 -16.90
CA PHE A 571 38.75 -19.37 -17.82
C PHE A 571 38.71 -18.90 -19.29
N HIS A 572 39.03 -17.63 -19.54
CA HIS A 572 39.16 -17.01 -20.86
C HIS A 572 37.92 -17.06 -21.77
N PHE A 573 36.72 -16.94 -21.22
CA PHE A 573 35.47 -16.96 -22.00
C PHE A 573 34.39 -16.04 -21.44
N TRP A 574 33.31 -15.87 -22.22
CA TRP A 574 32.13 -15.12 -21.81
C TRP A 574 31.02 -16.07 -21.36
N PRO A 575 30.72 -16.15 -20.04
CA PRO A 575 29.53 -16.85 -19.56
C PRO A 575 28.28 -16.19 -20.15
N ARG A 576 27.37 -17.00 -20.70
CA ARG A 576 26.15 -16.46 -21.31
C ARG A 576 24.90 -16.56 -20.43
N THR A 577 24.92 -17.45 -19.44
CA THR A 577 23.80 -17.77 -18.55
C THR A 577 24.19 -17.63 -17.09
N LEU A 578 23.23 -17.52 -16.17
CA LEU A 578 23.49 -17.55 -14.74
C LEU A 578 24.28 -18.81 -14.31
N GLU A 579 23.94 -20.00 -14.81
CA GLU A 579 24.58 -21.25 -14.35
C GLU A 579 26.07 -21.28 -14.68
N SER A 580 26.44 -20.94 -15.91
CA SER A 580 27.85 -20.81 -16.29
C SER A 580 28.55 -19.69 -15.51
N ALA A 581 27.88 -18.57 -15.24
CA ALA A 581 28.47 -17.52 -14.43
C ALA A 581 28.78 -17.96 -12.99
N LEU A 582 27.92 -18.78 -12.37
CA LEU A 582 28.12 -19.30 -11.00
C LEU A 582 29.27 -20.31 -10.92
N VAL A 583 29.29 -21.29 -11.83
CA VAL A 583 30.30 -22.35 -11.83
C VAL A 583 31.70 -21.77 -12.05
N PHE A 584 31.82 -20.80 -12.96
CA PHE A 584 33.11 -20.26 -13.37
C PHE A 584 33.48 -18.95 -12.66
N ALA A 585 32.73 -18.47 -11.67
CA ALA A 585 33.07 -17.25 -10.95
C ALA A 585 34.46 -17.31 -10.28
N SER A 586 34.94 -18.50 -9.92
CA SER A 586 36.32 -18.76 -9.49
C SER A 586 36.70 -20.24 -9.69
N ARG A 587 37.99 -20.56 -9.68
CA ARG A 587 38.46 -21.97 -9.58
C ARG A 587 37.89 -22.71 -8.37
N GLU A 588 37.67 -22.01 -7.25
CA GLU A 588 37.08 -22.63 -6.06
C GLU A 588 35.63 -23.01 -6.31
N ASN A 589 34.83 -22.16 -6.95
CA ASN A 589 33.47 -22.51 -7.36
C ASN A 589 33.46 -23.73 -8.27
N PHE A 590 34.30 -23.75 -9.30
CA PHE A 590 34.39 -24.89 -10.21
C PHE A 590 34.66 -26.20 -9.45
N ASN A 591 35.59 -26.18 -8.50
CA ASN A 591 35.90 -27.35 -7.67
C ASN A 591 34.74 -27.75 -6.75
N LEU A 592 34.02 -26.79 -6.16
CA LEU A 592 32.83 -27.06 -5.33
C LEU A 592 31.74 -27.77 -6.14
N TYR A 593 31.38 -27.22 -7.30
CA TYR A 593 30.38 -27.79 -8.19
C TYR A 593 30.78 -29.17 -8.73
N LYS A 594 32.07 -29.35 -9.05
CA LYS A 594 32.61 -30.65 -9.47
C LYS A 594 32.53 -31.70 -8.37
N THR A 595 32.92 -31.34 -7.14
CA THR A 595 32.91 -32.25 -5.98
C THR A 595 31.48 -32.64 -5.59
N ALA A 596 30.53 -31.73 -5.76
CA ALA A 596 29.10 -31.99 -5.57
C ALA A 596 28.50 -32.93 -6.64
N GLY A 597 29.23 -33.22 -7.73
CA GLY A 597 28.75 -34.11 -8.79
C GLY A 597 27.72 -33.46 -9.73
N LEU A 598 27.64 -32.13 -9.74
CA LEU A 598 26.69 -31.34 -10.55
C LEU A 598 27.13 -31.13 -12.00
N LEU A 599 28.44 -31.26 -12.26
CA LEU A 599 29.02 -31.03 -13.58
C LEU A 599 29.15 -32.31 -14.41
N GLN A 600 29.18 -32.18 -15.73
CA GLN A 600 29.44 -33.28 -16.66
C GLN A 600 30.84 -33.88 -16.44
N ALA A 601 30.98 -35.20 -16.63
CA ALA A 601 32.23 -35.91 -16.36
C ALA A 601 33.42 -35.45 -17.21
N ASN A 602 33.15 -34.92 -18.41
CA ASN A 602 34.14 -34.42 -19.36
C ASN A 602 34.30 -32.89 -19.32
N VAL A 603 33.77 -32.20 -18.32
CA VAL A 603 33.78 -30.73 -18.25
C VAL A 603 35.19 -30.14 -18.29
N ASP A 604 36.19 -30.77 -17.66
CA ASP A 604 37.58 -30.28 -17.69
C ASP A 604 38.17 -30.30 -19.12
N ASN A 605 37.86 -31.35 -19.89
CA ASN A 605 38.28 -31.46 -21.28
C ASN A 605 37.58 -30.41 -22.15
N THR A 606 36.29 -30.17 -21.90
CA THR A 606 35.54 -29.12 -22.58
C THR A 606 36.16 -27.75 -22.34
N VAL A 607 36.43 -27.41 -21.07
CA VAL A 607 37.05 -26.14 -20.68
C VAL A 607 38.44 -25.99 -21.31
N THR A 608 39.25 -27.05 -21.32
CA THR A 608 40.61 -26.99 -21.87
C THR A 608 40.62 -26.83 -23.39
N ASN A 609 39.69 -27.47 -24.11
CA ASN A 609 39.63 -27.44 -25.57
C ASN A 609 38.97 -26.17 -26.11
N ASN A 610 37.76 -25.86 -25.62
CA ASN A 610 37.03 -24.66 -25.96
C ASN A 610 36.16 -24.24 -24.76
N PRO A 611 36.62 -23.31 -23.92
CA PRO A 611 35.86 -22.79 -22.78
C PRO A 611 34.43 -22.37 -23.13
N PHE A 612 34.17 -21.84 -24.32
CA PHE A 612 32.84 -21.37 -24.71
C PHE A 612 31.81 -22.49 -24.86
N ASP A 613 32.26 -23.73 -25.06
CA ASP A 613 31.38 -24.88 -25.19
C ASP A 613 30.61 -25.18 -23.89
N VAL A 614 31.11 -24.72 -22.73
CA VAL A 614 30.41 -24.86 -21.44
C VAL A 614 29.16 -23.98 -21.32
N ASN A 615 28.92 -23.08 -22.28
CA ASN A 615 27.65 -22.38 -22.38
C ASN A 615 26.52 -23.26 -22.94
N ASP A 616 26.82 -24.47 -23.42
CA ASP A 616 25.84 -25.53 -23.61
C ASP A 616 25.54 -26.19 -22.25
N ILE A 617 24.57 -25.60 -21.55
CA ILE A 617 24.20 -25.98 -20.18
C ILE A 617 23.80 -27.45 -20.05
N PRO A 618 22.82 -27.99 -20.81
CA PRO A 618 22.42 -29.39 -20.68
C PRO A 618 23.41 -30.37 -21.33
N GLY A 619 24.10 -29.97 -22.40
CA GLY A 619 24.95 -30.88 -23.16
C GLY A 619 26.37 -31.02 -22.62
N LYS A 620 26.93 -29.95 -22.03
CA LYS A 620 28.37 -29.88 -21.75
C LYS A 620 28.75 -29.35 -20.37
N LEU A 621 27.87 -28.63 -19.67
CA LEU A 621 28.15 -28.12 -18.33
C LEU A 621 27.51 -28.95 -17.22
N LEU A 622 26.18 -28.98 -17.18
CA LEU A 622 25.41 -29.55 -16.07
C LEU A 622 24.98 -30.98 -16.36
N ARG A 623 25.01 -31.81 -15.32
CA ARG A 623 24.46 -33.17 -15.34
C ARG A 623 22.96 -33.21 -15.06
N THR A 624 22.47 -32.23 -14.29
CA THR A 624 21.07 -32.12 -13.85
C THR A 624 20.36 -30.97 -14.55
N GLY A 625 19.03 -30.89 -14.39
CA GLY A 625 18.26 -29.76 -14.91
C GLY A 625 18.54 -28.45 -14.17
N LYS A 626 18.23 -27.32 -14.79
CA LYS A 626 18.44 -25.97 -14.21
C LYS A 626 17.79 -25.81 -12.82
N ALA A 627 16.61 -26.39 -12.61
CA ALA A 627 15.90 -26.31 -11.33
C ALA A 627 16.62 -27.07 -10.20
N ASP A 628 17.08 -28.29 -10.47
CA ASP A 628 17.83 -29.10 -9.51
C ASP A 628 19.19 -28.45 -9.20
N PHE A 629 19.87 -27.95 -10.25
CA PHE A 629 21.10 -27.17 -10.09
C PHE A 629 20.90 -25.95 -9.18
N ALA A 630 19.79 -25.22 -9.33
CA ALA A 630 19.51 -24.06 -8.49
C ALA A 630 19.30 -24.43 -7.00
N LEU A 631 18.64 -25.55 -6.72
CA LEU A 631 18.43 -26.04 -5.35
C LEU A 631 19.74 -26.54 -4.73
N GLU A 632 20.48 -27.40 -5.43
CA GLU A 632 21.75 -27.95 -4.94
C GLU A 632 22.84 -26.87 -4.82
N SER A 633 22.76 -25.81 -5.62
CA SER A 633 23.65 -24.64 -5.49
C SER A 633 23.50 -23.90 -4.17
N LEU A 634 22.35 -23.99 -3.47
CA LEU A 634 22.12 -23.22 -2.24
C LEU A 634 23.12 -23.59 -1.14
N ASP A 635 23.41 -24.89 -0.99
CA ASP A 635 24.39 -25.40 -0.03
C ASP A 635 25.82 -24.99 -0.40
N LEU A 636 26.12 -24.97 -1.71
CA LEU A 636 27.42 -24.54 -2.21
C LEU A 636 27.64 -23.04 -2.01
N ILE A 637 26.62 -22.23 -2.24
CA ILE A 637 26.67 -20.77 -2.03
C ILE A 637 26.96 -20.44 -0.56
N ALA A 638 26.39 -21.22 0.37
CA ALA A 638 26.60 -21.05 1.81
C ALA A 638 28.04 -21.33 2.28
N SER A 639 28.84 -22.10 1.51
CA SER A 639 30.25 -22.39 1.83
C SER A 639 31.11 -21.13 1.78
N ASP A 640 31.96 -20.87 2.77
CA ASP A 640 32.85 -19.68 2.80
C ASP A 640 33.76 -19.54 1.57
N LYS A 641 34.06 -20.66 0.90
CA LYS A 641 34.90 -20.71 -0.31
C LYS A 641 34.19 -20.24 -1.58
N PHE A 642 32.86 -20.15 -1.56
CA PHE A 642 32.11 -19.79 -2.75
C PHE A 642 32.22 -18.29 -3.06
N THR A 643 32.63 -17.94 -4.27
CA THR A 643 32.73 -16.58 -4.78
C THR A 643 31.46 -16.19 -5.54
N VAL A 644 30.87 -15.03 -5.23
CA VAL A 644 29.70 -14.51 -5.97
C VAL A 644 30.16 -13.93 -7.32
N PRO A 645 29.45 -14.21 -8.44
CA PRO A 645 29.78 -13.61 -9.73
C PRO A 645 29.84 -12.08 -9.67
N GLU A 646 30.85 -11.48 -10.31
CA GLU A 646 31.18 -10.06 -10.13
C GLU A 646 30.03 -9.11 -10.52
N TYR A 647 29.29 -9.40 -11.59
CA TYR A 647 28.16 -8.58 -12.01
C TYR A 647 27.01 -8.56 -11.00
N ILE A 648 26.70 -9.71 -10.38
CA ILE A 648 25.71 -9.80 -9.29
C ILE A 648 26.24 -9.06 -8.07
N SER A 649 27.52 -9.26 -7.74
CA SER A 649 28.15 -8.57 -6.61
C SER A 649 28.06 -7.04 -6.75
N LYS A 650 28.40 -6.49 -7.92
CA LYS A 650 28.27 -5.06 -8.23
C LYS A 650 26.83 -4.57 -8.13
N GLY A 651 25.88 -5.33 -8.68
CA GLY A 651 24.45 -4.98 -8.61
C GLY A 651 23.92 -4.95 -7.19
N LEU A 652 24.25 -5.96 -6.38
CA LEU A 652 23.81 -6.06 -4.98
C LEU A 652 24.48 -5.00 -4.10
N ASN A 653 25.76 -4.71 -4.29
CA ASN A 653 26.45 -3.67 -3.54
C ASN A 653 25.85 -2.29 -3.84
N TRP A 654 25.58 -1.97 -5.11
CA TRP A 654 24.87 -0.75 -5.49
C TRP A 654 23.47 -0.65 -4.89
N LEU A 655 22.75 -1.77 -4.86
CA LEU A 655 21.44 -1.83 -4.24
C LEU A 655 21.53 -1.54 -2.73
N ALA A 656 22.63 -1.93 -2.08
CA ALA A 656 22.89 -1.78 -0.65
C ALA A 656 23.45 -0.40 -0.26
N GLU A 657 23.99 0.36 -1.21
CA GLU A 657 24.45 1.73 -0.98
C GLU A 657 23.27 2.58 -0.49
N MET A 658 23.46 3.25 0.66
CA MET A 658 22.56 4.30 1.14
C MET A 658 22.95 5.62 0.46
N ASP A 659 21.97 6.34 -0.06
CA ASP A 659 22.18 7.64 -0.71
C ASP A 659 22.10 8.82 0.26
#